data_AF-A0A397TQC8-F1
#
_entry.id   AF-A0A397TQC8-F1
#
_cell.length_a   1.000
_cell.length_b   1.000
_cell.length_c   1.000
_cell.angle_alpha   90.00
_cell.angle_beta   90.00
_cell.angle_gamma   90.00
#
_symmetry.space_group_name_H-M   'P 1'
#
loop_
_entity.id
_entity.type
_entity.pdbx_description
1 polymer ?
#
loop_
_entity_poly.entity_id
_entity_poly.type
_entity_poly.pdbx_seq_one_letter_code
_entity_poly.pdbx_strand_id
1 'polypeptide(L)'
;MKGELARITNFMPKTGHRKFSTKVSNEEVNVNNIVVADLEALVTSKGENVPIFVAYYTYRNGNEICEIYNYDDYDHDPQAMLVKFWCDLITNCPNTNVYFHNWAGYDAFHTLDGLVLAAQMYNCNIVPFVKNSKIIEIKLVNKDTKMVILTVKDSFLLLPMSLAKLTKSFEVETIKGHFPHYFNPLEHGLDNLNYIGPIPEYKYFEAQRTNQVEYAELKAKYQDNWSFVQEMTSYLRDDVRGLYQVLEKFFLGIHETMDVNVSNSNTMPSVALKSWKETYKHIDKKPDIYSLNKQTSLLLRDSYLGAIVDVYKPRLKGVGYYYDVNSLYPHSMLNYIPVGIPTFEMLSVHEFLSTNWFGFLKCTVIAPDNLEIPILAIRLDGKLICPTGQFTGCWFSEELRFALSQGYQVISISYGIQFSKDNRVFNKYISYLNEVKEQASLEGNLGKRTISKLLMNSLYGRFGLKDIETTSLICAPSEAELISRNFPIKKSIQFSNGYELLEYYPLDCYHNEANIAKYIYDPMTAERNVAIAASITAYSRITINTIKLECQKLGIEVYYSDTDSLVTNKELPKQYVDSKEIGKLKLEHVLSDGYFIAPKLYQITTSEGKVKNVSRGYGGEFTQADMETLYQGQSVEKFKTKWHRDWENHTIYFEWDKKLRLSGEYNKRVKVYDEEGRWVNTKPIKLNEEPCKPVYEIYPKRSLSDYTPKELNYILENLSLNSRIKKKVAKKYQNRSNLP
;
A
#
# COMPACT_ATOMS: atom_id res chain seq x y z
N MET A 1 43.69 -11.49 -9.83
CA MET A 1 42.80 -12.26 -8.92
C MET A 1 42.73 -11.72 -7.48
N LYS A 2 43.82 -11.56 -6.70
CA LYS A 2 43.72 -10.99 -5.32
C LYS A 2 43.38 -9.48 -5.25
N GLY A 3 43.75 -8.70 -6.27
CA GLY A 3 43.46 -7.25 -6.33
C GLY A 3 42.03 -6.87 -6.72
N GLU A 4 41.30 -7.75 -7.43
CA GLU A 4 39.90 -7.50 -7.84
C GLU A 4 38.88 -7.99 -6.81
N LEU A 5 39.18 -9.08 -6.09
CA LEU A 5 38.40 -9.46 -4.89
C LEU A 5 38.46 -8.37 -3.81
N ALA A 6 39.59 -7.64 -3.70
CA ALA A 6 39.72 -6.50 -2.79
C ALA A 6 38.81 -5.32 -3.18
N ARG A 7 38.53 -5.13 -4.49
CA ARG A 7 37.57 -4.12 -4.97
C ARG A 7 36.13 -4.54 -4.69
N ILE A 8 35.81 -5.83 -4.74
CA ILE A 8 34.48 -6.37 -4.38
C ILE A 8 34.24 -6.33 -2.86
N THR A 9 35.28 -6.52 -2.02
CA THR A 9 35.15 -6.35 -0.56
C THR A 9 34.97 -4.90 -0.12
N ASN A 10 35.37 -3.91 -0.94
CA ASN A 10 35.08 -2.49 -0.69
C ASN A 10 33.62 -2.11 -1.00
N PHE A 11 32.82 -3.03 -1.54
CA PHE A 11 31.36 -2.89 -1.68
C PHE A 11 30.58 -3.58 -0.56
N MET A 12 31.25 -4.15 0.46
CA MET A 12 30.55 -4.43 1.71
C MET A 12 30.18 -3.09 2.35
N PRO A 13 28.93 -2.89 2.80
CA PRO A 13 28.54 -1.66 3.45
C PRO A 13 29.53 -1.42 4.59
N LYS A 14 30.17 -0.25 4.59
CA LYS A 14 30.90 0.22 5.77
C LYS A 14 29.98 -0.02 6.96
N THR A 15 30.45 -0.75 7.96
CA THR A 15 29.78 -0.99 9.25
C THR A 15 29.64 0.31 10.07
N GLY A 16 29.49 1.45 9.38
CA GLY A 16 29.28 2.75 9.98
C GLY A 16 27.84 2.86 10.46
N HIS A 17 27.71 3.25 11.72
CA HIS A 17 26.45 3.63 12.35
C HIS A 17 25.71 4.66 11.49
N ARG A 18 24.66 4.23 10.76
CA ARG A 18 23.76 5.16 10.08
C ARG A 18 22.64 5.57 11.04
N LYS A 19 22.83 6.72 11.68
CA LYS A 19 21.73 7.47 12.30
C LYS A 19 20.78 7.96 11.20
N PHE A 20 19.48 8.05 11.50
CA PHE A 20 18.53 8.65 10.57
C PHE A 20 18.95 10.10 10.24
N SER A 21 19.02 10.42 8.95
CA SER A 21 19.34 11.77 8.48
C SER A 21 18.18 12.71 8.78
N THR A 22 18.49 13.87 9.37
CA THR A 22 17.54 14.95 9.63
C THR A 22 17.51 16.01 8.53
N LYS A 23 18.24 15.85 7.41
CA LYS A 23 18.23 16.87 6.34
C LYS A 23 16.85 16.95 5.67
N VAL A 24 16.31 18.16 5.58
CA VAL A 24 15.09 18.53 4.84
C VAL A 24 15.47 19.79 4.05
N SER A 25 15.13 19.87 2.76
CA SER A 25 15.35 21.07 1.94
C SER A 25 14.25 22.10 2.21
N ASN A 26 14.66 23.36 2.41
CA ASN A 26 13.79 24.53 2.64
C ASN A 26 13.59 25.34 1.34
N GLU A 27 13.55 24.67 0.18
CA GLU A 27 13.29 25.34 -1.10
C GLU A 27 11.81 25.69 -1.23
N GLU A 28 11.49 26.86 -1.81
CA GLU A 28 10.11 27.25 -2.10
C GLU A 28 9.37 26.20 -2.95
N VAL A 29 8.07 26.04 -2.71
CA VAL A 29 7.23 25.14 -3.51
C VAL A 29 7.05 25.76 -4.90
N ASN A 30 7.70 25.18 -5.89
CA ASN A 30 7.53 25.60 -7.29
C ASN A 30 6.41 24.79 -7.96
N VAL A 31 5.19 25.34 -7.95
CA VAL A 31 4.01 24.76 -8.62
C VAL A 31 4.07 24.87 -10.15
N ASN A 32 4.88 25.79 -10.70
CA ASN A 32 5.07 25.96 -12.15
C ASN A 32 5.80 24.77 -12.81
N ASN A 33 6.31 23.83 -11.99
CA ASN A 33 6.92 22.59 -12.47
C ASN A 33 5.92 21.43 -12.56
N ILE A 34 4.62 21.66 -12.31
CA ILE A 34 3.57 20.64 -12.38
C ILE A 34 3.02 20.62 -13.81
N VAL A 35 3.10 19.45 -14.43
CA VAL A 35 2.32 19.09 -15.60
C VAL A 35 1.46 17.91 -15.20
N VAL A 36 0.19 17.94 -15.58
CA VAL A 36 -0.71 16.79 -15.43
C VAL A 36 -1.00 16.22 -16.80
N ALA A 37 -1.08 14.91 -16.91
CA ALA A 37 -1.53 14.23 -18.11
C ALA A 37 -2.51 13.11 -17.77
N ASP A 38 -3.37 12.81 -18.72
CA ASP A 38 -4.35 11.74 -18.66
C ASP A 38 -4.67 11.24 -20.07
N LEU A 39 -5.21 10.03 -20.19
CA LEU A 39 -5.61 9.45 -21.47
C LEU A 39 -6.95 8.75 -21.37
N GLU A 40 -7.66 8.70 -22.48
CA GLU A 40 -8.90 7.92 -22.61
C GLU A 40 -8.79 6.93 -23.76
N ALA A 41 -9.39 5.77 -23.56
CA ALA A 41 -9.23 4.61 -24.43
C ALA A 41 -10.58 3.90 -24.66
N LEU A 42 -10.81 3.42 -25.88
CA LEU A 42 -11.96 2.59 -26.21
C LEU A 42 -11.67 1.13 -25.91
N VAL A 43 -12.72 0.37 -25.60
CA VAL A 43 -12.62 -1.09 -25.54
C VAL A 43 -13.18 -1.66 -26.83
N THR A 44 -12.38 -2.46 -27.54
CA THR A 44 -12.82 -3.16 -28.75
C THR A 44 -13.69 -4.37 -28.39
N SER A 45 -14.43 -4.89 -29.36
CA SER A 45 -15.17 -6.17 -29.25
C SER A 45 -14.30 -7.36 -28.84
N LYS A 46 -12.99 -7.29 -29.10
CA LYS A 46 -12.00 -8.29 -28.64
C LYS A 46 -11.55 -8.06 -27.20
N GLY A 47 -11.96 -6.97 -26.56
CA GLY A 47 -11.55 -6.59 -25.20
C GLY A 47 -10.26 -5.77 -25.14
N GLU A 48 -9.63 -5.44 -26.26
CA GLU A 48 -8.41 -4.62 -26.28
C GLU A 48 -8.74 -3.17 -25.95
N ASN A 49 -7.89 -2.52 -25.15
CA ASN A 49 -8.08 -1.12 -24.80
C ASN A 49 -7.16 -0.23 -25.64
N VAL A 50 -7.76 0.53 -26.55
CA VAL A 50 -7.06 1.31 -27.58
C VAL A 50 -7.11 2.79 -27.19
N PRO A 51 -5.97 3.44 -26.91
CA PRO A 51 -5.92 4.88 -26.62
C PRO A 51 -6.47 5.68 -27.80
N ILE A 52 -7.42 6.58 -27.52
CA ILE A 52 -8.05 7.44 -28.53
C ILE A 52 -7.86 8.92 -28.26
N PHE A 53 -7.70 9.30 -26.99
CA PHE A 53 -7.34 10.65 -26.60
C PHE A 53 -6.21 10.62 -25.58
N VAL A 54 -5.34 11.63 -25.64
CA VAL A 54 -4.39 11.93 -24.57
C VAL A 54 -4.32 13.44 -24.41
N ALA A 55 -4.15 13.91 -23.17
CA ALA A 55 -4.08 15.33 -22.88
C ALA A 55 -3.00 15.64 -21.85
N TYR A 56 -2.50 16.87 -21.88
CA TYR A 56 -1.78 17.44 -20.74
C TYR A 56 -2.26 18.85 -20.41
N TYR A 57 -2.12 19.21 -19.13
CA TYR A 57 -2.46 20.49 -18.57
C TYR A 57 -1.33 21.04 -17.70
N THR A 58 -1.06 22.33 -17.82
CA THR A 58 -0.11 23.05 -16.97
C THR A 58 -0.36 24.56 -17.01
N TYR A 59 0.21 25.30 -16.05
CA TYR A 59 0.37 26.75 -16.13
C TYR A 59 1.84 27.09 -16.36
N ARG A 60 2.13 27.84 -17.43
CA ARG A 60 3.50 28.34 -17.69
C ARG A 60 3.47 29.81 -18.08
N ASN A 61 4.37 30.58 -17.48
CA ASN A 61 4.53 32.01 -17.73
C ASN A 61 3.21 32.80 -17.61
N GLY A 62 2.36 32.41 -16.65
CA GLY A 62 1.05 33.02 -16.42
C GLY A 62 -0.06 32.57 -17.39
N ASN A 63 0.23 31.69 -18.34
CA ASN A 63 -0.75 31.17 -19.31
C ASN A 63 -1.18 29.75 -18.95
N GLU A 64 -2.48 29.50 -19.06
CA GLU A 64 -3.08 28.17 -19.04
C GLU A 64 -2.74 27.46 -20.35
N ILE A 65 -2.21 26.24 -20.27
CA ILE A 65 -1.91 25.39 -21.42
C ILE A 65 -2.64 24.07 -21.22
N CYS A 66 -3.50 23.72 -22.18
CA CYS A 66 -4.19 22.43 -22.22
C CYS A 66 -4.19 21.91 -23.65
N GLU A 67 -3.33 20.94 -23.93
CA GLU A 67 -3.26 20.30 -25.25
C GLU A 67 -3.96 18.95 -25.20
N ILE A 68 -4.75 18.66 -26.22
CA ILE A 68 -5.52 17.41 -26.35
C ILE A 68 -5.26 16.86 -27.74
N TYR A 69 -4.95 15.58 -27.81
CA TYR A 69 -4.63 14.85 -29.04
C TYR A 69 -5.74 13.82 -29.26
N ASN A 70 -6.35 13.84 -30.45
CA ASN A 70 -7.33 12.86 -30.89
C ASN A 70 -6.68 11.92 -31.91
N TYR A 71 -6.71 10.61 -31.71
CA TYR A 71 -6.11 9.64 -32.62
C TYR A 71 -6.70 9.68 -34.05
N ASP A 72 -7.92 10.22 -34.25
CA ASP A 72 -8.49 10.46 -35.59
C ASP A 72 -7.60 11.43 -36.41
N ASP A 73 -6.86 12.34 -35.75
CA ASP A 73 -5.91 13.27 -36.39
C ASP A 73 -4.57 12.60 -36.76
N TYR A 74 -4.40 11.31 -36.41
CA TYR A 74 -3.16 10.54 -36.58
C TYR A 74 -3.42 9.24 -37.36
N ASP A 75 -4.30 9.29 -38.37
CA ASP A 75 -4.66 8.14 -39.20
C ASP A 75 -5.14 6.92 -38.39
N HIS A 76 -5.76 7.17 -37.23
CA HIS A 76 -6.19 6.15 -36.27
C HIS A 76 -5.03 5.30 -35.71
N ASP A 77 -3.80 5.84 -35.67
CA ASP A 77 -2.63 5.23 -35.05
C ASP A 77 -2.41 5.79 -33.62
N PRO A 78 -2.73 5.01 -32.57
CA PRO A 78 -2.51 5.44 -31.19
C PRO A 78 -1.04 5.69 -30.86
N GLN A 79 -0.11 4.93 -31.47
CA GLN A 79 1.31 5.06 -31.18
C GLN A 79 1.86 6.37 -31.75
N ALA A 80 1.45 6.74 -32.97
CA ALA A 80 1.80 8.03 -33.56
C ALA A 80 1.30 9.21 -32.71
N MET A 81 0.04 9.15 -32.26
CA MET A 81 -0.54 10.14 -31.33
C MET A 81 0.28 10.23 -30.03
N LEU A 82 0.60 9.10 -29.41
CA LEU A 82 1.33 9.05 -28.14
C LEU A 82 2.78 9.53 -28.26
N VAL A 83 3.47 9.22 -29.38
CA VAL A 83 4.81 9.75 -29.66
C VAL A 83 4.76 11.26 -29.81
N LYS A 84 3.78 11.80 -30.54
CA LYS A 84 3.61 13.24 -30.72
C LYS A 84 3.35 13.95 -29.37
N PHE A 85 2.47 13.40 -28.56
CA PHE A 85 2.20 13.86 -27.20
C PHE A 85 3.48 13.96 -26.35
N TRP A 86 4.33 12.92 -26.35
CA TRP A 86 5.58 12.95 -25.60
C TRP A 86 6.62 13.93 -26.17
N CYS A 87 6.73 14.02 -27.49
CA CYS A 87 7.60 15.01 -28.16
C CYS A 87 7.24 16.44 -27.74
N ASP A 88 5.95 16.76 -27.65
CA ASP A 88 5.49 18.08 -27.26
C ASP A 88 5.75 18.35 -25.78
N LEU A 89 5.55 17.38 -24.89
CA LEU A 89 5.93 17.52 -23.48
C LEU A 89 7.43 17.78 -23.30
N ILE A 90 8.28 17.04 -24.03
CA ILE A 90 9.74 17.19 -23.97
C ILE A 90 10.16 18.59 -24.42
N THR A 91 9.52 19.11 -25.48
CA THR A 91 9.86 20.40 -26.10
C THR A 91 9.29 21.58 -25.34
N ASN A 92 7.99 21.51 -25.00
CA ASN A 92 7.21 22.63 -24.49
C ASN A 92 7.17 22.69 -22.97
N CYS A 93 7.51 21.61 -22.28
CA CYS A 93 7.48 21.52 -20.82
C CYS A 93 8.79 21.01 -20.17
N PRO A 94 9.99 21.47 -20.59
CA PRO A 94 11.24 20.99 -19.99
C PRO A 94 11.36 21.39 -18.51
N ASN A 95 12.08 20.56 -17.76
CA ASN A 95 12.34 20.62 -16.32
C ASN A 95 11.08 20.50 -15.45
N THR A 96 10.08 19.71 -15.88
CA THR A 96 8.82 19.53 -15.15
C THR A 96 8.62 18.11 -14.61
N ASN A 97 7.69 17.99 -13.66
CA ASN A 97 7.14 16.72 -13.21
C ASN A 97 5.79 16.49 -13.91
N VAL A 98 5.71 15.43 -14.72
CA VAL A 98 4.48 15.01 -15.42
C VAL A 98 3.76 13.99 -14.55
N TYR A 99 2.58 14.33 -14.05
CA TYR A 99 1.77 13.49 -13.18
C TYR A 99 0.61 12.87 -13.94
N PHE A 100 0.53 11.54 -13.90
CA PHE A 100 -0.70 10.82 -14.21
C PHE A 100 -1.31 10.28 -12.92
N HIS A 101 -2.64 10.17 -12.86
CA HIS A 101 -3.32 9.62 -11.70
C HIS A 101 -3.55 8.13 -11.86
N ASN A 102 -2.68 7.31 -11.22
CA ASN A 102 -2.58 5.85 -11.38
C ASN A 102 -1.71 5.42 -12.58
N TRP A 103 -0.67 6.18 -12.90
CA TRP A 103 0.35 5.88 -13.92
C TRP A 103 0.78 4.41 -13.94
N ALA A 104 1.30 3.90 -12.81
CA ALA A 104 1.83 2.54 -12.71
C ALA A 104 0.73 1.46 -12.78
N GLY A 105 -0.52 1.91 -12.72
CA GLY A 105 -1.70 1.08 -12.72
C GLY A 105 -2.37 0.96 -14.08
N TYR A 106 -2.32 2.00 -14.90
CA TYR A 106 -3.10 2.15 -16.12
C TYR A 106 -2.28 2.80 -17.25
N ASP A 107 -1.96 4.09 -17.14
CA ASP A 107 -1.42 4.89 -18.25
C ASP A 107 -0.07 4.41 -18.78
N ALA A 108 0.78 3.89 -17.89
CA ALA A 108 2.11 3.40 -18.28
C ALA A 108 2.04 2.23 -19.27
N PHE A 109 0.95 1.47 -19.29
CA PHE A 109 0.80 0.35 -20.22
C PHE A 109 0.59 0.81 -21.64
N HIS A 110 -0.12 1.92 -21.83
CA HIS A 110 -0.39 2.49 -23.14
C HIS A 110 0.73 3.42 -23.61
N THR A 111 1.24 4.27 -22.73
CA THR A 111 2.03 5.44 -23.13
C THR A 111 3.54 5.23 -23.07
N LEU A 112 4.03 4.20 -22.37
CA LEU A 112 5.46 4.05 -22.10
C LEU A 112 6.26 3.76 -23.38
N ASP A 113 5.71 2.98 -24.31
CA ASP A 113 6.39 2.70 -25.58
C ASP A 113 6.57 3.98 -26.40
N GLY A 114 5.53 4.82 -26.49
CA GLY A 114 5.62 6.16 -27.10
C GLY A 114 6.67 7.05 -26.43
N LEU A 115 6.81 7.00 -25.09
CA LEU A 115 7.85 7.71 -24.37
C LEU A 115 9.25 7.21 -24.74
N VAL A 116 9.43 5.90 -24.90
CA VAL A 116 10.71 5.28 -25.26
C VAL A 116 11.15 5.72 -26.66
N LEU A 117 10.21 5.74 -27.60
CA LEU A 117 10.43 6.24 -28.96
C LEU A 117 10.80 7.73 -28.96
N ALA A 118 9.99 8.58 -28.32
CA ALA A 118 10.24 10.01 -28.22
C ALA A 118 11.60 10.30 -27.56
N ALA A 119 11.97 9.59 -26.49
CA ALA A 119 13.25 9.77 -25.82
C ALA A 119 14.45 9.53 -26.73
N GLN A 120 14.37 8.59 -27.70
CA GLN A 120 15.45 8.38 -28.66
C GLN A 120 15.56 9.55 -29.64
N MET A 121 14.45 10.11 -30.10
CA MET A 121 14.43 11.28 -30.99
C MET A 121 15.13 12.50 -30.37
N TYR A 122 15.07 12.65 -29.05
CA TYR A 122 15.70 13.75 -28.29
C TYR A 122 17.02 13.36 -27.61
N ASN A 123 17.66 12.26 -28.02
CA ASN A 123 18.93 11.79 -27.47
C ASN A 123 18.93 11.66 -25.93
N CYS A 124 17.88 11.08 -25.36
CA CYS A 124 17.68 10.93 -23.93
C CYS A 124 17.88 9.50 -23.42
N ASN A 125 18.40 9.39 -22.20
CA ASN A 125 18.34 8.18 -21.38
C ASN A 125 17.04 8.17 -20.57
N ILE A 126 16.52 6.97 -20.33
CA ILE A 126 15.30 6.76 -19.54
C ILE A 126 15.71 6.01 -18.28
N VAL A 127 15.52 6.64 -17.12
CA VAL A 127 15.91 6.09 -15.83
C VAL A 127 14.65 5.74 -15.05
N PRO A 128 14.19 4.47 -15.09
CA PRO A 128 13.02 4.05 -14.34
C PRO A 128 13.37 3.81 -12.87
N PHE A 129 12.44 4.13 -11.98
CA PHE A 129 12.44 3.69 -10.60
C PHE A 129 11.29 2.69 -10.39
N VAL A 130 11.64 1.41 -10.31
CA VAL A 130 10.69 0.31 -10.15
C VAL A 130 10.68 -0.16 -8.70
N LYS A 131 9.48 -0.34 -8.14
CA LYS A 131 9.30 -0.92 -6.80
C LYS A 131 8.16 -1.92 -6.84
N ASN A 132 8.41 -3.13 -6.34
CA ASN A 132 7.45 -4.24 -6.39
C ASN A 132 6.92 -4.47 -7.83
N SER A 133 7.79 -4.36 -8.83
CA SER A 133 7.47 -4.53 -10.27
C SER A 133 6.46 -3.53 -10.84
N LYS A 134 6.26 -2.40 -10.15
CA LYS A 134 5.53 -1.22 -10.63
C LYS A 134 6.51 -0.08 -10.87
N ILE A 135 6.37 0.61 -12.00
CA ILE A 135 7.20 1.77 -12.36
C ILE A 135 6.62 2.98 -11.62
N ILE A 136 7.30 3.43 -10.57
CA ILE A 136 6.82 4.52 -9.69
C ILE A 136 7.22 5.90 -10.22
N GLU A 137 8.36 5.98 -10.89
CA GLU A 137 8.90 7.21 -11.47
C GLU A 137 9.72 6.86 -12.71
N ILE A 138 9.74 7.75 -13.70
CA ILE A 138 10.65 7.69 -14.83
C ILE A 138 11.31 9.05 -14.99
N LYS A 139 12.64 9.10 -15.11
CA LYS A 139 13.36 10.33 -15.47
C LYS A 139 13.86 10.24 -16.89
N LEU A 140 13.56 11.25 -17.69
CA LEU A 140 14.21 11.50 -18.97
C LEU A 140 15.44 12.38 -18.74
N VAL A 141 16.61 11.88 -19.10
CA VAL A 141 17.89 12.55 -18.87
C VAL A 141 18.58 12.75 -20.20
N ASN A 142 18.91 13.99 -20.56
CA ASN A 142 19.66 14.28 -21.78
C ASN A 142 21.03 13.57 -21.74
N LYS A 143 21.41 12.85 -22.80
CA LYS A 143 22.65 12.07 -22.81
C LYS A 143 23.90 12.95 -22.79
N ASP A 144 23.84 14.16 -23.33
CA ASP A 144 24.98 15.06 -23.47
C ASP A 144 25.17 15.91 -22.20
N THR A 145 24.11 16.60 -21.78
CA THR A 145 24.17 17.54 -20.64
C THR A 145 24.00 16.85 -19.28
N LYS A 146 23.50 15.61 -19.26
CA LYS A 146 23.10 14.87 -18.05
C LYS A 146 22.00 15.54 -17.23
N MET A 147 21.34 16.55 -17.76
CA MET A 147 20.21 17.23 -17.11
C MET A 147 18.93 16.43 -17.27
N VAL A 148 18.11 16.43 -16.22
CA VAL A 148 16.77 15.83 -16.25
C VAL A 148 15.85 16.76 -17.04
N ILE A 149 15.26 16.27 -18.13
CA ILE A 149 14.31 17.03 -18.95
C ILE A 149 12.90 16.90 -18.38
N LEU A 150 12.46 15.68 -18.08
CA LEU A 150 11.13 15.41 -17.54
C LEU A 150 11.23 14.33 -16.46
N THR A 151 10.34 14.41 -15.48
CA THR A 151 10.11 13.32 -14.52
C THR A 151 8.66 12.90 -14.54
N VAL A 152 8.35 11.69 -15.01
CA VAL A 152 7.01 11.11 -14.97
C VAL A 152 6.76 10.51 -13.59
N LYS A 153 5.62 10.81 -12.98
CA LYS A 153 5.24 10.40 -11.63
C LYS A 153 3.79 9.93 -11.55
N ASP A 154 3.54 9.09 -10.55
CA ASP A 154 2.20 8.60 -10.22
C ASP A 154 1.59 9.39 -9.05
N SER A 155 0.61 10.25 -9.31
CA SER A 155 -0.05 11.05 -8.27
C SER A 155 -0.88 10.20 -7.31
N PHE A 156 -1.33 9.00 -7.72
CA PHE A 156 -2.09 8.09 -6.85
C PHE A 156 -1.25 7.58 -5.67
N LEU A 157 0.07 7.54 -5.82
CA LEU A 157 0.98 7.18 -4.73
C LEU A 157 1.13 8.29 -3.69
N LEU A 158 0.84 9.54 -4.05
CA LEU A 158 0.75 10.69 -3.14
C LEU A 158 -0.66 10.81 -2.55
N LEU A 159 -1.68 10.60 -3.37
CA LEU A 159 -3.10 10.80 -3.04
C LEU A 159 -3.88 9.53 -3.41
N PRO A 160 -3.94 8.51 -2.51
CA PRO A 160 -4.48 7.19 -2.81
C PRO A 160 -6.02 7.15 -2.73
N MET A 161 -6.68 8.03 -3.49
CA MET A 161 -8.13 8.19 -3.60
C MET A 161 -8.47 8.46 -5.07
N SER A 162 -9.68 8.16 -5.51
CA SER A 162 -10.11 8.48 -6.88
C SER A 162 -10.11 9.99 -7.12
N LEU A 163 -9.84 10.40 -8.36
CA LEU A 163 -9.84 11.81 -8.75
C LEU A 163 -11.16 12.52 -8.38
N ALA A 164 -12.31 11.91 -8.64
CA ALA A 164 -13.62 12.46 -8.26
C ALA A 164 -13.77 12.71 -6.74
N LYS A 165 -13.13 11.88 -5.91
CA LYS A 165 -13.13 12.10 -4.45
C LYS A 165 -12.14 13.18 -4.06
N LEU A 166 -11.00 13.26 -4.75
CA LEU A 166 -9.98 14.28 -4.50
C LEU A 166 -10.46 15.68 -4.85
N THR A 167 -11.07 15.88 -6.02
CA THR A 167 -11.60 17.20 -6.42
C THR A 167 -12.61 17.73 -5.40
N LYS A 168 -13.51 16.86 -4.91
CA LYS A 168 -14.44 17.18 -3.82
C LYS A 168 -13.73 17.43 -2.48
N SER A 169 -12.75 16.61 -2.11
CA SER A 169 -12.06 16.72 -0.81
C SER A 169 -11.13 17.92 -0.69
N PHE A 170 -10.59 18.41 -1.82
CA PHE A 170 -9.77 19.60 -1.89
C PHE A 170 -10.55 20.85 -2.33
N GLU A 171 -11.87 20.70 -2.53
CA GLU A 171 -12.78 21.80 -2.84
C GLU A 171 -12.27 22.62 -4.03
N VAL A 172 -11.80 21.92 -5.07
CA VAL A 172 -11.29 22.56 -6.29
C VAL A 172 -12.46 22.95 -7.20
N GLU A 173 -12.22 23.92 -8.09
CA GLU A 173 -13.25 24.46 -8.97
C GLU A 173 -13.72 23.41 -9.99
N THR A 174 -12.78 22.63 -10.54
CA THR A 174 -13.08 21.65 -11.57
C THR A 174 -13.38 20.28 -10.95
N ILE A 175 -14.65 19.89 -10.97
CA ILE A 175 -15.11 18.59 -10.48
C ILE A 175 -15.19 17.59 -11.64
N LYS A 176 -14.56 16.41 -11.46
CA LYS A 176 -14.64 15.29 -12.42
C LYS A 176 -16.09 14.93 -12.74
N GLY A 177 -16.42 14.92 -14.03
CA GLY A 177 -17.74 14.60 -14.57
C GLY A 177 -18.00 13.10 -14.77
N HIS A 178 -18.94 12.79 -15.65
CA HIS A 178 -19.36 11.43 -15.99
C HIS A 178 -19.22 11.19 -17.49
N PHE A 179 -18.75 9.99 -17.88
CA PHE A 179 -18.56 9.64 -19.29
C PHE A 179 -18.93 8.16 -19.55
N PRO A 180 -19.52 7.80 -20.70
CA PRO A 180 -19.86 6.43 -21.07
C PRO A 180 -18.64 5.65 -21.60
N HIS A 181 -17.73 5.26 -20.71
CA HIS A 181 -16.44 4.64 -21.07
C HIS A 181 -16.56 3.31 -21.84
N TYR A 182 -17.72 2.66 -21.83
CA TYR A 182 -17.96 1.40 -22.56
C TYR A 182 -18.70 1.60 -23.90
N PHE A 183 -19.01 2.84 -24.27
CA PHE A 183 -19.59 3.13 -25.57
C PHE A 183 -18.49 3.29 -26.62
N ASN A 184 -18.52 2.47 -27.67
CA ASN A 184 -17.56 2.49 -28.76
C ASN A 184 -18.22 2.96 -30.07
N PRO A 185 -18.00 4.22 -30.52
CA PRO A 185 -18.59 4.74 -31.75
C PRO A 185 -18.31 3.89 -32.99
N LEU A 186 -17.14 3.25 -33.08
CA LEU A 186 -16.71 2.47 -34.24
C LEU A 186 -17.54 1.19 -34.40
N GLU A 187 -18.05 0.64 -33.31
CA GLU A 187 -18.94 -0.54 -33.35
C GLU A 187 -20.37 -0.18 -33.78
N HIS A 188 -20.68 1.11 -33.89
CA HIS A 188 -21.95 1.62 -34.39
C HIS A 188 -21.88 2.03 -35.87
N GLY A 189 -20.90 1.52 -36.62
CA GLY A 189 -20.79 1.69 -38.07
C GLY A 189 -20.21 3.03 -38.51
N LEU A 190 -19.50 3.72 -37.60
CA LEU A 190 -18.76 4.94 -37.92
C LEU A 190 -17.30 4.62 -38.24
N ASP A 191 -16.74 5.33 -39.21
CA ASP A 191 -15.33 5.23 -39.60
C ASP A 191 -14.39 6.04 -38.68
N ASN A 192 -14.95 6.88 -37.78
CA ASN A 192 -14.23 7.74 -36.84
C ASN A 192 -15.06 8.02 -35.57
N LEU A 193 -14.57 8.82 -34.64
CA LEU A 193 -15.25 9.06 -33.36
C LEU A 193 -16.35 10.12 -33.38
N ASN A 194 -16.67 10.73 -34.51
CA ASN A 194 -17.62 11.85 -34.62
C ASN A 194 -19.10 11.43 -34.51
N TYR A 195 -19.43 10.57 -33.54
CA TYR A 195 -20.81 10.27 -33.18
C TYR A 195 -21.51 11.53 -32.65
N ILE A 196 -22.65 11.87 -33.24
CA ILE A 196 -23.60 12.87 -32.76
C ILE A 196 -24.98 12.22 -32.78
N GLY A 197 -25.63 12.14 -31.62
CA GLY A 197 -26.94 11.50 -31.50
C GLY A 197 -27.42 11.35 -30.06
N PRO A 198 -28.34 10.41 -29.79
CA PRO A 198 -28.78 10.10 -28.44
C PRO A 198 -27.63 9.75 -27.51
N ILE A 199 -27.70 10.20 -26.27
CA ILE A 199 -26.75 9.79 -25.23
C ILE A 199 -26.76 8.25 -25.10
N PRO A 200 -25.59 7.61 -24.92
CA PRO A 200 -25.52 6.17 -24.71
C PRO A 200 -26.41 5.68 -23.55
N GLU A 201 -26.92 4.46 -23.66
CA GLU A 201 -27.67 3.79 -22.59
C GLU A 201 -26.82 3.65 -21.31
N TYR A 202 -27.48 3.60 -20.14
CA TYR A 202 -26.80 3.49 -18.84
C TYR A 202 -25.82 2.30 -18.75
N LYS A 203 -26.05 1.22 -19.49
CA LYS A 203 -25.15 0.05 -19.52
C LYS A 203 -23.72 0.40 -19.97
N TYR A 204 -23.55 1.50 -20.69
CA TYR A 204 -22.25 1.98 -21.15
C TYR A 204 -21.51 2.85 -20.11
N PHE A 205 -22.15 3.13 -18.97
CA PHE A 205 -21.58 3.86 -17.85
C PHE A 205 -21.10 2.89 -16.76
N GLU A 206 -20.01 3.27 -16.08
CA GLU A 206 -19.57 2.57 -14.89
C GLU A 206 -20.50 2.89 -13.72
N ALA A 207 -21.26 1.92 -13.22
CA ALA A 207 -22.18 2.13 -12.10
C ALA A 207 -21.50 2.65 -10.80
N GLN A 208 -20.20 2.40 -10.65
CA GLN A 208 -19.40 2.93 -9.53
C GLN A 208 -19.05 4.42 -9.68
N ARG A 209 -19.12 4.96 -10.90
CA ARG A 209 -18.80 6.36 -11.22
C ARG A 209 -20.05 7.20 -11.52
N THR A 210 -21.09 6.60 -12.08
CA THR A 210 -22.33 7.28 -12.49
C THR A 210 -23.53 6.51 -11.95
N ASN A 211 -24.29 7.15 -11.08
CA ASN A 211 -25.54 6.58 -10.57
C ASN A 211 -26.74 6.92 -11.49
N GLN A 212 -27.90 6.30 -11.22
CA GLN A 212 -29.11 6.48 -12.04
C GLN A 212 -29.63 7.92 -12.07
N VAL A 213 -29.46 8.67 -10.97
CA VAL A 213 -29.88 10.08 -10.88
C VAL A 213 -28.98 10.94 -11.76
N GLU A 214 -27.67 10.80 -11.62
CA GLU A 214 -26.67 11.51 -12.45
C GLU A 214 -26.87 11.18 -13.94
N TYR A 215 -27.16 9.92 -14.29
CA TYR A 215 -27.48 9.54 -15.66
C TYR A 215 -28.76 10.19 -16.19
N ALA A 216 -29.82 10.25 -15.39
CA ALA A 216 -31.07 10.88 -15.77
C ALA A 216 -30.88 12.39 -16.04
N GLU A 217 -30.04 13.07 -15.24
CA GLU A 217 -29.66 14.47 -15.44
C GLU A 217 -28.91 14.67 -16.77
N LEU A 218 -27.93 13.82 -17.08
CA LEU A 218 -27.22 13.86 -18.36
C LEU A 218 -28.19 13.63 -19.53
N LYS A 219 -29.08 12.63 -19.42
CA LYS A 219 -30.07 12.33 -20.45
C LYS A 219 -31.02 13.50 -20.71
N ALA A 220 -31.45 14.19 -19.65
CA ALA A 220 -32.27 15.39 -19.76
C ALA A 220 -31.50 16.56 -20.40
N LYS A 221 -30.20 16.70 -20.09
CA LYS A 221 -29.32 17.75 -20.64
C LYS A 221 -29.11 17.61 -22.15
N TYR A 222 -28.79 16.40 -22.64
CA TYR A 222 -28.35 16.22 -24.02
C TYR A 222 -29.46 15.84 -25.01
N GLN A 223 -30.55 15.22 -24.53
CA GLN A 223 -31.60 14.68 -25.40
C GLN A 223 -30.98 13.81 -26.53
N ASP A 224 -31.13 14.22 -27.79
CA ASP A 224 -30.61 13.52 -28.98
C ASP A 224 -29.38 14.20 -29.64
N ASN A 225 -28.73 15.16 -28.96
CA ASN A 225 -27.62 15.96 -29.49
C ASN A 225 -26.28 15.73 -28.74
N TRP A 226 -26.06 14.54 -28.19
CA TRP A 226 -24.81 14.20 -27.52
C TRP A 226 -23.69 13.95 -28.54
N SER A 227 -22.56 14.65 -28.41
CA SER A 227 -21.38 14.49 -29.29
C SER A 227 -20.24 13.80 -28.56
N PHE A 228 -19.80 12.65 -29.06
CA PHE A 228 -18.73 11.86 -28.41
C PHE A 228 -17.43 12.66 -28.27
N VAL A 229 -16.94 13.25 -29.37
CA VAL A 229 -15.67 13.99 -29.39
C VAL A 229 -15.73 15.22 -28.49
N GLN A 230 -16.82 16.01 -28.54
CA GLN A 230 -16.95 17.22 -27.72
C GLN A 230 -16.98 16.88 -26.22
N GLU A 231 -17.74 15.85 -25.85
CA GLU A 231 -17.90 15.44 -24.46
C GLU A 231 -16.66 14.74 -23.91
N MET A 232 -15.98 13.92 -24.72
CA MET A 232 -14.70 13.31 -24.36
C MET A 232 -13.63 14.39 -24.14
N THR A 233 -13.55 15.35 -25.07
CA THR A 233 -12.60 16.47 -24.98
C THR A 233 -12.86 17.31 -23.72
N SER A 234 -14.13 17.61 -23.40
CA SER A 234 -14.48 18.34 -22.19
C SER A 234 -14.15 17.54 -20.93
N TYR A 235 -14.51 16.24 -20.91
CA TYR A 235 -14.26 15.34 -19.79
C TYR A 235 -12.77 15.23 -19.47
N LEU A 236 -11.96 14.93 -20.49
CA LEU A 236 -10.52 14.77 -20.34
C LEU A 236 -9.85 16.08 -19.91
N ARG A 237 -10.30 17.23 -20.45
CA ARG A 237 -9.85 18.56 -20.01
C ARG A 237 -10.11 18.78 -18.53
N ASP A 238 -11.31 18.46 -18.07
CA ASP A 238 -11.70 18.63 -16.66
C ASP A 238 -10.90 17.70 -15.74
N ASP A 239 -10.55 16.51 -16.20
CA ASP A 239 -9.72 15.57 -15.44
C ASP A 239 -8.29 16.08 -15.23
N VAL A 240 -7.63 16.52 -16.31
CA VAL A 240 -6.26 17.04 -16.20
C VAL A 240 -6.22 18.35 -15.41
N ARG A 241 -7.20 19.24 -15.59
CA ARG A 241 -7.33 20.49 -14.84
C ARG A 241 -7.64 20.25 -13.36
N GLY A 242 -8.62 19.40 -13.07
CA GLY A 242 -9.02 19.06 -11.71
C GLY A 242 -7.89 18.41 -10.92
N LEU A 243 -7.12 17.51 -11.54
CA LEU A 243 -5.94 16.93 -10.89
C LEU A 243 -4.83 17.97 -10.67
N TYR A 244 -4.61 18.89 -11.61
CA TYR A 244 -3.64 19.99 -11.43
C TYR A 244 -3.99 20.82 -10.19
N GLN A 245 -5.25 21.27 -10.09
CA GLN A 245 -5.74 22.06 -8.96
C GLN A 245 -5.61 21.29 -7.63
N VAL A 246 -5.88 19.98 -7.64
CA VAL A 246 -5.70 19.12 -6.46
C VAL A 246 -4.23 19.05 -6.04
N LEU A 247 -3.30 18.83 -6.99
CA LEU A 247 -1.87 18.72 -6.69
C LEU A 247 -1.29 20.05 -6.19
N GLU A 248 -1.71 21.16 -6.79
CA GLU A 248 -1.33 22.51 -6.35
C GLU A 248 -1.76 22.75 -4.90
N LYS A 249 -3.06 22.58 -4.60
CA LYS A 249 -3.58 22.73 -3.23
C LYS A 249 -2.92 21.75 -2.26
N PHE A 250 -2.62 20.53 -2.69
CA PHE A 250 -1.92 19.55 -1.87
C PHE A 250 -0.49 20.00 -1.53
N PHE A 251 0.31 20.41 -2.50
CA PHE A 251 1.69 20.82 -2.26
C PHE A 251 1.78 22.10 -1.44
N LEU A 252 0.95 23.11 -1.75
CA LEU A 252 0.86 24.34 -0.97
C LEU A 252 0.36 24.07 0.45
N GLY A 253 -0.69 23.25 0.61
CA GLY A 253 -1.25 22.92 1.91
C GLY A 253 -0.29 22.12 2.80
N ILE A 254 0.55 21.25 2.23
CA ILE A 254 1.62 20.57 2.98
C ILE A 254 2.67 21.58 3.44
N HIS A 255 3.08 22.51 2.58
CA HIS A 255 4.06 23.53 2.95
C HIS A 255 3.52 24.48 4.02
N GLU A 256 2.29 24.95 3.89
CA GLU A 256 1.62 25.77 4.90
C GLU A 256 1.51 25.04 6.26
N THR A 257 1.19 23.74 6.23
CA THR A 257 0.98 22.96 7.46
C THR A 257 2.29 22.51 8.11
N MET A 258 3.32 22.17 7.35
CA MET A 258 4.50 21.46 7.87
C MET A 258 5.83 22.16 7.56
N ASP A 259 5.81 23.28 6.85
CA ASP A 259 6.99 24.01 6.34
C ASP A 259 7.98 23.09 5.58
N VAL A 260 7.43 22.21 4.73
CA VAL A 260 8.24 21.31 3.89
C VAL A 260 7.81 21.34 2.43
N ASN A 261 8.79 21.47 1.53
CA ASN A 261 8.56 21.27 0.11
C ASN A 261 8.59 19.78 -0.23
N VAL A 262 7.52 19.26 -0.82
CA VAL A 262 7.37 17.83 -1.10
C VAL A 262 7.16 17.51 -2.58
N SER A 263 7.34 18.49 -3.47
CA SER A 263 7.23 18.35 -4.94
C SER A 263 8.09 17.21 -5.52
N ASN A 264 9.25 16.95 -4.92
CA ASN A 264 10.16 15.88 -5.31
C ASN A 264 9.88 14.52 -4.64
N SER A 265 8.82 14.41 -3.85
CA SER A 265 8.42 13.14 -3.21
C SER A 265 7.55 12.31 -4.16
N ASN A 266 7.76 11.00 -4.17
CA ASN A 266 7.02 10.09 -5.05
C ASN A 266 5.85 9.37 -4.37
N THR A 267 5.76 9.42 -3.04
CA THR A 267 4.73 8.67 -2.29
C THR A 267 4.34 9.39 -1.00
N MET A 268 3.09 9.23 -0.55
CA MET A 268 2.60 9.80 0.70
C MET A 268 3.44 9.39 1.93
N PRO A 269 3.92 8.13 2.07
CA PRO A 269 4.86 7.78 3.13
C PRO A 269 6.20 8.52 3.06
N SER A 270 6.66 8.91 1.87
CA SER A 270 7.87 9.74 1.73
C SER A 270 7.60 11.18 2.16
N VAL A 271 6.45 11.74 1.79
CA VAL A 271 5.97 13.05 2.24
C VAL A 271 5.88 13.08 3.77
N ALA A 272 5.16 12.11 4.36
CA ALA A 272 5.00 11.99 5.80
C ALA A 272 6.35 11.84 6.54
N LEU A 273 7.28 11.06 6.00
CA LEU A 273 8.63 10.96 6.57
C LEU A 273 9.38 12.30 6.52
N LYS A 274 9.28 13.05 5.41
CA LYS A 274 9.91 14.37 5.29
C LYS A 274 9.33 15.37 6.29
N SER A 275 7.99 15.42 6.39
CA SER A 275 7.28 16.25 7.37
C SER A 275 7.62 15.87 8.81
N TRP A 276 7.68 14.57 9.13
CA TRP A 276 8.07 14.11 10.46
C TRP A 276 9.52 14.46 10.79
N LYS A 277 10.45 14.32 9.84
CA LYS A 277 11.85 14.73 10.03
C LYS A 277 11.96 16.20 10.39
N GLU A 278 11.14 17.06 9.78
CA GLU A 278 11.11 18.48 10.12
C GLU A 278 10.71 18.69 11.59
N THR A 279 9.59 18.11 12.02
CA THR A 279 9.19 18.17 13.44
C THR A 279 10.23 17.57 14.38
N TYR A 280 10.86 16.47 13.98
CA TYR A 280 11.87 15.75 14.75
C TYR A 280 13.15 16.57 15.00
N LYS A 281 13.51 17.48 14.08
CA LYS A 281 14.65 18.39 14.27
C LYS A 281 14.49 19.31 15.47
N HIS A 282 13.25 19.61 15.86
CA HIS A 282 12.91 20.57 16.90
C HIS A 282 12.56 19.90 18.24
N ILE A 283 13.07 18.69 18.47
CA ILE A 283 12.95 17.97 19.75
C ILE A 283 14.25 18.15 20.53
N ASP A 284 14.14 18.62 21.77
CA ASP A 284 15.28 18.70 22.69
C ASP A 284 15.71 17.30 23.15
N LYS A 285 17.03 17.04 23.14
CA LYS A 285 17.61 15.71 23.44
C LYS A 285 16.89 14.60 22.66
N LYS A 286 16.98 14.70 21.33
CA LYS A 286 16.32 13.81 20.36
C LYS A 286 16.52 12.35 20.73
N PRO A 287 15.47 11.51 20.61
CA PRO A 287 15.64 10.06 20.65
C PRO A 287 16.71 9.62 19.63
N ASP A 288 17.36 8.48 19.84
CA ASP A 288 18.29 7.95 18.84
C ASP A 288 17.58 6.89 18.00
N ILE A 289 17.16 7.23 16.78
CA ILE A 289 16.54 6.24 15.90
C ILE A 289 17.63 5.55 15.09
N TYR A 290 17.82 4.27 15.39
CA TYR A 290 18.77 3.41 14.70
C TYR A 290 18.14 2.83 13.42
N SER A 291 18.88 2.89 12.30
CA SER A 291 18.48 2.22 11.05
C SER A 291 18.98 0.77 11.06
N LEU A 292 18.06 -0.19 10.98
CA LEU A 292 18.40 -1.61 11.08
C LEU A 292 19.05 -2.13 9.79
N ASN A 293 20.11 -2.92 9.94
CA ASN A 293 20.68 -3.71 8.86
C ASN A 293 19.70 -4.82 8.40
N LYS A 294 20.02 -5.47 7.27
CA LYS A 294 19.16 -6.52 6.66
C LYS A 294 18.89 -7.67 7.63
N GLN A 295 19.92 -8.19 8.28
CA GLN A 295 19.83 -9.37 9.15
C GLN A 295 19.00 -9.09 10.41
N THR A 296 19.26 -7.99 11.10
CA THR A 296 18.46 -7.57 12.27
C THR A 296 17.01 -7.30 11.88
N SER A 297 16.78 -6.70 10.70
CA SER A 297 15.42 -6.52 10.19
C SER A 297 14.70 -7.85 9.94
N LEU A 298 15.41 -8.91 9.51
CA LEU A 298 14.84 -10.25 9.33
C LEU A 298 14.48 -10.90 10.67
N LEU A 299 15.33 -10.79 11.70
CA LEU A 299 15.06 -11.34 13.05
C LEU A 299 13.79 -10.75 13.69
N LEU A 300 13.49 -9.49 13.39
CA LEU A 300 12.31 -8.77 13.89
C LEU A 300 11.11 -8.85 12.94
N ARG A 301 11.26 -9.42 11.73
CA ARG A 301 10.20 -9.33 10.72
C ARG A 301 8.97 -10.14 11.09
N ASP A 302 9.15 -11.24 11.82
CA ASP A 302 8.06 -12.12 12.24
C ASP A 302 7.16 -11.45 13.31
N SER A 303 7.67 -10.48 14.07
CA SER A 303 6.86 -9.67 14.99
C SER A 303 6.08 -8.56 14.30
N TYR A 304 6.41 -8.22 13.04
CA TYR A 304 5.64 -7.26 12.26
C TYR A 304 4.37 -7.92 11.69
N LEU A 305 3.40 -8.05 12.59
CA LEU A 305 2.08 -8.59 12.34
C LEU A 305 1.12 -7.44 12.02
N GLY A 306 0.23 -7.68 11.06
CA GLY A 306 -0.78 -6.70 10.68
C GLY A 306 -1.91 -6.62 11.69
N ALA A 307 -2.98 -5.96 11.27
CA ALA A 307 -4.22 -5.90 12.01
C ALA A 307 -4.99 -7.23 12.00
N ILE A 308 -5.76 -7.47 13.08
CA ILE A 308 -6.63 -8.64 13.23
C ILE A 308 -7.97 -8.35 12.55
N VAL A 309 -8.46 -9.33 11.78
CA VAL A 309 -9.78 -9.27 11.14
C VAL A 309 -10.45 -10.62 11.31
N ASP A 310 -11.53 -10.64 12.08
CA ASP A 310 -12.21 -11.87 12.48
C ASP A 310 -13.73 -11.70 12.51
N VAL A 311 -14.41 -12.80 12.18
CA VAL A 311 -15.84 -12.99 12.39
C VAL A 311 -15.96 -13.81 13.67
N TYR A 312 -16.67 -13.28 14.66
CA TYR A 312 -16.95 -13.98 15.90
C TYR A 312 -18.32 -14.64 15.81
N LYS A 313 -19.35 -13.87 15.42
CA LYS A 313 -20.71 -14.34 15.16
C LYS A 313 -21.16 -13.96 13.75
N PRO A 314 -21.83 -14.87 13.03
CA PRO A 314 -22.13 -14.67 11.62
C PRO A 314 -23.38 -13.86 11.31
N ARG A 315 -24.28 -13.68 12.29
CA ARG A 315 -25.60 -13.11 12.04
C ARG A 315 -26.07 -12.23 13.18
N LEU A 316 -26.22 -10.93 12.92
CA LEU A 316 -26.83 -9.97 13.84
C LEU A 316 -28.27 -9.71 13.41
N LYS A 317 -29.27 -10.15 14.18
CA LYS A 317 -30.69 -9.81 13.97
C LYS A 317 -31.12 -8.78 15.01
N GLY A 318 -31.72 -7.68 14.56
CA GLY A 318 -32.16 -6.59 15.44
C GLY A 318 -31.07 -5.55 15.66
N VAL A 319 -31.19 -4.81 16.76
CA VAL A 319 -30.34 -3.63 17.02
C VAL A 319 -28.89 -4.05 17.26
N GLY A 320 -27.96 -3.41 16.55
CA GLY A 320 -26.53 -3.47 16.85
C GLY A 320 -25.82 -2.17 16.51
N TYR A 321 -24.53 -2.12 16.81
CA TYR A 321 -23.75 -0.88 16.78
C TYR A 321 -22.42 -1.13 16.08
N TYR A 322 -22.14 -0.35 15.04
CA TYR A 322 -20.89 -0.37 14.30
C TYR A 322 -20.02 0.79 14.78
N TYR A 323 -18.87 0.46 15.36
CA TYR A 323 -17.87 1.42 15.82
C TYR A 323 -16.59 1.37 15.00
N ASP A 324 -15.85 2.49 14.97
CA ASP A 324 -14.52 2.63 14.37
C ASP A 324 -13.61 3.48 15.29
N VAL A 325 -12.37 3.06 15.51
CA VAL A 325 -11.43 3.81 16.36
C VAL A 325 -10.90 5.03 15.63
N ASN A 326 -11.04 6.21 16.25
CA ASN A 326 -10.49 7.46 15.71
C ASN A 326 -8.96 7.38 15.65
N SER A 327 -8.41 7.24 14.44
CA SER A 327 -6.97 7.30 14.17
C SER A 327 -6.16 6.29 15.01
N LEU A 328 -6.51 4.99 14.94
CA LEU A 328 -5.87 3.91 15.72
C LEU A 328 -4.33 3.88 15.64
N TYR A 329 -3.74 3.89 14.44
CA TYR A 329 -2.28 3.87 14.31
C TYR A 329 -1.62 5.15 14.84
N PRO A 330 -2.10 6.37 14.50
CA PRO A 330 -1.62 7.60 15.13
C PRO A 330 -1.73 7.59 16.67
N HIS A 331 -2.83 7.11 17.24
CA HIS A 331 -2.97 6.93 18.69
C HIS A 331 -1.86 6.01 19.23
N SER A 332 -1.61 4.90 18.55
CA SER A 332 -0.57 3.93 18.93
C SER A 332 0.84 4.54 18.89
N MET A 333 1.07 5.52 18.01
CA MET A 333 2.35 6.24 17.90
C MET A 333 2.65 7.18 19.09
N LEU A 334 1.65 7.48 19.94
CA LEU A 334 1.84 8.28 21.15
C LEU A 334 2.44 7.48 22.33
N ASN A 335 2.55 6.16 22.19
CA ASN A 335 3.17 5.28 23.18
C ASN A 335 4.71 5.35 23.15
N TYR A 336 5.36 4.67 24.08
CA TYR A 336 6.81 4.46 24.04
C TYR A 336 7.22 3.62 22.82
N ILE A 337 8.17 4.12 22.03
CA ILE A 337 8.65 3.48 20.80
C ILE A 337 10.08 2.95 20.97
N PRO A 338 10.44 1.80 20.35
CA PRO A 338 11.81 1.30 20.30
C PRO A 338 12.79 2.31 19.70
N VAL A 339 13.83 2.64 20.45
CA VAL A 339 14.92 3.53 20.06
C VAL A 339 16.27 2.96 20.53
N GLY A 340 17.36 3.58 20.11
CA GLY A 340 18.72 3.14 20.40
C GLY A 340 19.15 1.95 19.54
N ILE A 341 20.40 1.55 19.74
CA ILE A 341 20.97 0.35 19.11
C ILE A 341 20.42 -0.88 19.86
N PRO A 342 19.82 -1.85 19.16
CA PRO A 342 19.27 -3.01 19.84
C PRO A 342 20.35 -3.98 20.32
N THR A 343 20.06 -4.67 21.43
CA THR A 343 20.92 -5.70 22.02
C THR A 343 20.27 -7.07 21.85
N PHE A 344 21.03 -8.05 21.37
CA PHE A 344 20.57 -9.44 21.37
C PHE A 344 20.78 -10.00 22.78
N GLU A 345 19.71 -10.48 23.38
CA GLU A 345 19.73 -11.00 24.74
C GLU A 345 19.19 -12.42 24.82
N MET A 346 19.89 -13.21 25.62
CA MET A 346 19.37 -14.45 26.18
C MET A 346 18.76 -14.10 27.53
N LEU A 347 17.46 -14.27 27.67
CA LEU A 347 16.76 -14.02 28.92
C LEU A 347 15.89 -15.22 29.28
N SER A 348 15.93 -15.57 30.56
CA SER A 348 15.00 -16.52 31.16
C SER A 348 13.61 -15.89 31.29
N VAL A 349 12.60 -16.75 31.45
CA VAL A 349 11.22 -16.31 31.74
C VAL A 349 11.19 -15.46 33.01
N HIS A 350 11.93 -15.86 34.04
CA HIS A 350 11.99 -15.11 35.30
C HIS A 350 12.56 -13.70 35.11
N GLU A 351 13.66 -13.55 34.38
CA GLU A 351 14.27 -12.23 34.09
C GLU A 351 13.33 -11.33 33.29
N PHE A 352 12.59 -11.86 32.31
CA PHE A 352 11.59 -11.09 31.57
C PHE A 352 10.49 -10.57 32.51
N LEU A 353 9.97 -11.44 33.37
CA LEU A 353 8.85 -11.13 34.26
C LEU A 353 9.24 -10.21 35.42
N SER A 354 10.49 -10.26 35.88
CA SER A 354 10.98 -9.48 37.02
C SER A 354 11.56 -8.11 36.65
N THR A 355 11.67 -7.79 35.35
CA THR A 355 12.29 -6.55 34.88
C THR A 355 11.38 -5.75 33.96
N ASN A 356 11.70 -4.46 33.80
CA ASN A 356 11.06 -3.57 32.82
C ASN A 356 11.60 -3.75 31.39
N TRP A 357 12.00 -4.98 31.03
CA TRP A 357 12.59 -5.32 29.74
C TRP A 357 11.72 -4.84 28.56
N PHE A 358 12.28 -4.12 27.60
CA PHE A 358 11.53 -3.53 26.50
C PHE A 358 12.13 -3.95 25.17
N GLY A 359 11.32 -4.53 24.28
CA GLY A 359 11.82 -5.07 23.02
C GLY A 359 10.94 -6.16 22.43
N PHE A 360 11.54 -7.10 21.71
CA PHE A 360 10.84 -8.19 21.03
C PHE A 360 11.36 -9.56 21.45
N LEU A 361 10.46 -10.47 21.80
CA LEU A 361 10.82 -11.83 22.23
C LEU A 361 10.27 -12.86 21.26
N LYS A 362 11.09 -13.85 20.90
CA LYS A 362 10.62 -15.13 20.34
C LYS A 362 10.42 -16.08 21.50
N CYS A 363 9.18 -16.49 21.77
CA CYS A 363 8.85 -17.32 22.92
C CYS A 363 7.67 -18.26 22.63
N THR A 364 7.54 -19.30 23.44
CA THR A 364 6.36 -20.15 23.51
C THR A 364 5.48 -19.69 24.66
N VAL A 365 4.20 -19.52 24.38
CA VAL A 365 3.17 -19.17 25.36
C VAL A 365 2.11 -20.26 25.41
N ILE A 366 1.40 -20.32 26.53
CA ILE A 366 0.13 -21.04 26.65
C ILE A 366 -0.98 -20.04 26.95
N ALA A 367 -2.03 -20.06 26.13
CA ALA A 367 -3.24 -19.28 26.37
C ALA A 367 -4.09 -19.92 27.49
N PRO A 368 -4.81 -19.13 28.28
CA PRO A 368 -5.76 -19.67 29.26
C PRO A 368 -6.85 -20.49 28.56
N ASP A 369 -7.40 -21.46 29.30
CA ASP A 369 -8.53 -22.24 28.83
C ASP A 369 -9.77 -21.37 28.62
N ASN A 370 -10.62 -21.77 27.67
CA ASN A 370 -11.91 -21.10 27.36
C ASN A 370 -11.82 -19.65 26.86
N LEU A 371 -10.66 -19.23 26.33
CA LEU A 371 -10.53 -17.89 25.73
C LEU A 371 -11.25 -17.80 24.37
N GLU A 372 -12.39 -17.11 24.32
CA GLU A 372 -13.14 -16.90 23.07
C GLU A 372 -12.44 -15.92 22.12
N ILE A 373 -11.82 -14.88 22.68
CA ILE A 373 -11.11 -13.82 21.93
C ILE A 373 -9.62 -13.87 22.30
N PRO A 374 -8.82 -14.75 21.67
CA PRO A 374 -7.37 -14.73 21.80
C PRO A 374 -6.77 -13.47 21.19
N ILE A 375 -5.69 -13.01 21.81
CA ILE A 375 -5.13 -11.67 21.58
C ILE A 375 -3.72 -11.68 20.98
N LEU A 376 -3.00 -12.80 21.11
CA LEU A 376 -1.69 -12.97 20.48
C LEU A 376 -1.83 -13.54 19.08
N ALA A 377 -1.38 -12.78 18.10
CA ALA A 377 -1.43 -13.18 16.71
C ALA A 377 -0.15 -13.92 16.28
N ILE A 378 -0.26 -14.84 15.34
CA ILE A 378 0.86 -15.48 14.64
C ILE A 378 0.56 -15.62 13.14
N ARG A 379 1.59 -15.90 12.33
CA ARG A 379 1.42 -16.29 10.94
C ARG A 379 1.45 -17.82 10.81
N LEU A 380 0.31 -18.43 10.54
CA LEU A 380 0.19 -19.85 10.19
C LEU A 380 -0.13 -19.97 8.70
N ASP A 381 0.72 -20.66 7.94
CA ASP A 381 0.59 -20.84 6.48
C ASP A 381 0.34 -19.54 5.69
N GLY A 382 1.03 -18.47 6.11
CA GLY A 382 0.93 -17.15 5.50
C GLY A 382 -0.31 -16.34 5.90
N LYS A 383 -1.18 -16.88 6.76
CA LYS A 383 -2.38 -16.20 7.28
C LYS A 383 -2.15 -15.74 8.72
N LEU A 384 -2.68 -14.56 9.05
CA LEU A 384 -2.67 -14.05 10.42
C LEU A 384 -3.86 -14.65 11.18
N ILE A 385 -3.57 -15.39 12.25
CA ILE A 385 -4.56 -16.00 13.16
C ILE A 385 -4.22 -15.64 14.61
N CYS A 386 -5.22 -15.74 15.49
CA CYS A 386 -5.03 -15.67 16.95
C CYS A 386 -5.44 -17.04 17.53
N PRO A 387 -4.50 -17.94 17.83
CA PRO A 387 -4.81 -19.27 18.33
C PRO A 387 -4.95 -19.31 19.86
N THR A 388 -5.42 -20.45 20.38
CA THR A 388 -5.35 -20.84 21.79
C THR A 388 -4.45 -22.06 21.96
N GLY A 389 -4.27 -22.54 23.20
CA GLY A 389 -3.35 -23.64 23.53
C GLY A 389 -1.89 -23.17 23.60
N GLN A 390 -0.95 -24.06 23.31
CA GLN A 390 0.49 -23.79 23.38
C GLN A 390 1.05 -23.53 21.98
N PHE A 391 1.68 -22.38 21.79
CA PHE A 391 2.22 -21.96 20.48
C PHE A 391 3.36 -20.96 20.58
N THR A 392 4.16 -20.89 19.53
CA THR A 392 5.37 -20.08 19.45
C THR A 392 5.20 -18.91 18.51
N GLY A 393 5.63 -17.72 18.94
CA GLY A 393 5.58 -16.51 18.14
C GLY A 393 6.65 -15.52 18.53
N CYS A 394 6.72 -14.43 17.78
CA CYS A 394 7.62 -13.32 18.07
C CYS A 394 6.76 -12.09 18.35
N TRP A 395 6.80 -11.57 19.58
CA TRP A 395 5.92 -10.49 20.03
C TRP A 395 6.69 -9.35 20.64
N PHE A 396 6.08 -8.18 20.59
CA PHE A 396 6.54 -7.02 21.32
C PHE A 396 6.27 -7.21 22.82
N SER A 397 7.19 -6.77 23.68
CA SER A 397 7.14 -7.01 25.12
C SER A 397 5.85 -6.51 25.77
N GLU A 398 5.33 -5.35 25.34
CA GLU A 398 4.10 -4.80 25.91
C GLU A 398 2.84 -5.57 25.49
N GLU A 399 2.85 -6.14 24.28
CA GLU A 399 1.76 -7.02 23.82
C GLU A 399 1.78 -8.34 24.58
N LEU A 400 2.97 -8.86 24.88
CA LEU A 400 3.13 -10.04 25.71
C LEU A 400 2.71 -9.77 27.18
N ARG A 401 3.07 -8.62 27.75
CA ARG A 401 2.61 -8.21 29.09
C ARG A 401 1.09 -8.02 29.16
N PHE A 402 0.50 -7.45 28.11
CA PHE A 402 -0.96 -7.40 27.99
C PHE A 402 -1.55 -8.82 27.96
N ALA A 403 -0.95 -9.77 27.24
CA ALA A 403 -1.41 -11.15 27.26
C ALA A 403 -1.28 -11.83 28.63
N LEU A 404 -0.17 -11.62 29.32
CA LEU A 404 0.03 -12.11 30.69
C LEU A 404 -1.04 -11.59 31.66
N SER A 405 -1.44 -10.32 31.54
CA SER A 405 -2.52 -9.77 32.38
C SER A 405 -3.90 -10.38 32.08
N GLN A 406 -4.05 -11.05 30.95
CA GLN A 406 -5.24 -11.82 30.58
C GLN A 406 -5.09 -13.33 30.86
N GLY A 407 -4.07 -13.74 31.62
CA GLY A 407 -3.90 -15.12 32.08
C GLY A 407 -3.07 -16.02 31.17
N TYR A 408 -2.39 -15.47 30.15
CA TYR A 408 -1.39 -16.23 29.40
C TYR A 408 -0.18 -16.55 30.29
N GLN A 409 0.56 -17.60 29.95
CA GLN A 409 1.84 -17.90 30.57
C GLN A 409 2.94 -18.03 29.51
N VAL A 410 4.15 -17.56 29.82
CA VAL A 410 5.33 -17.78 28.98
C VAL A 410 6.01 -19.07 29.45
N ILE A 411 6.11 -20.05 28.56
CA ILE A 411 6.69 -21.37 28.86
C ILE A 411 8.20 -21.37 28.65
N SER A 412 8.66 -20.80 27.53
CA SER A 412 10.09 -20.69 27.22
C SER A 412 10.37 -19.49 26.32
N ILE A 413 11.59 -18.96 26.39
CA ILE A 413 12.07 -17.86 25.55
C ILE A 413 13.23 -18.39 24.72
N SER A 414 13.15 -18.23 23.40
CA SER A 414 14.21 -18.58 22.47
C SER A 414 15.31 -17.51 22.45
N TYR A 415 14.90 -16.26 22.21
CA TYR A 415 15.76 -15.08 22.23
C TYR A 415 14.95 -13.79 22.44
N GLY A 416 15.64 -12.74 22.90
CA GLY A 416 15.12 -11.37 22.99
C GLY A 416 15.97 -10.38 22.20
N ILE A 417 15.33 -9.35 21.67
CA ILE A 417 15.99 -8.18 21.08
C ILE A 417 15.53 -6.96 21.86
N GLN A 418 16.39 -6.48 22.75
CA GLN A 418 16.12 -5.38 23.66
C GLN A 418 16.36 -4.03 22.99
N PHE A 419 15.54 -3.05 23.31
CA PHE A 419 15.67 -1.66 22.88
C PHE A 419 15.55 -0.72 24.09
N SER A 420 16.10 0.48 23.96
CA SER A 420 15.64 1.60 24.78
C SER A 420 14.27 2.06 24.28
N LYS A 421 13.57 2.88 25.08
CA LYS A 421 12.23 3.36 24.75
C LYS A 421 12.10 4.86 24.92
N ASP A 422 11.39 5.51 24.01
CA ASP A 422 11.10 6.94 24.08
C ASP A 422 9.74 7.24 23.44
N ASN A 423 8.88 8.00 24.12
CA ASN A 423 7.55 8.37 23.61
C ASN A 423 7.59 9.68 22.79
N ARG A 424 8.70 10.42 22.79
CA ARG A 424 8.84 11.69 22.08
C ARG A 424 9.05 11.52 20.58
N VAL A 425 9.28 10.29 20.11
CA VAL A 425 9.57 9.97 18.70
C VAL A 425 8.51 10.54 17.75
N PHE A 426 7.23 10.38 18.09
CA PHE A 426 6.11 10.84 17.27
C PHE A 426 5.16 11.80 17.97
N ASN A 427 5.26 11.98 19.30
CA ASN A 427 4.28 12.74 20.07
C ASN A 427 4.04 14.15 19.51
N LYS A 428 5.11 14.94 19.33
CA LYS A 428 4.99 16.31 18.77
C LYS A 428 4.34 16.33 17.39
N TYR A 429 4.69 15.38 16.52
CA TYR A 429 4.16 15.27 15.15
C TYR A 429 2.68 14.89 15.12
N ILE A 430 2.29 13.88 15.89
CA ILE A 430 0.91 13.37 15.92
C ILE A 430 -0.02 14.33 16.65
N SER A 431 0.40 14.90 17.77
CA SER A 431 -0.40 15.86 18.53
C SER A 431 -0.71 17.10 17.68
N TYR A 432 0.32 17.67 17.03
CA TYR A 432 0.16 18.82 16.13
C TYR A 432 -0.80 18.53 14.96
N LEU A 433 -0.57 17.43 14.22
CA LEU A 433 -1.44 17.10 13.09
C LEU A 433 -2.86 16.73 13.50
N ASN A 434 -3.05 16.14 14.70
CA ASN A 434 -4.39 15.88 15.21
C ASN A 434 -5.13 17.18 15.52
N GLU A 435 -4.47 18.15 16.14
CA GLU A 435 -5.02 19.49 16.38
C GLU A 435 -5.38 20.19 15.06
N VAL A 436 -4.47 20.21 14.07
CA VAL A 436 -4.76 20.79 12.75
C VAL A 436 -5.94 20.11 12.07
N LYS A 437 -6.03 18.78 12.13
CA LYS A 437 -7.15 18.00 11.59
C LYS A 437 -8.48 18.36 12.28
N GLU A 438 -8.47 18.57 13.59
CA GLU A 438 -9.64 18.95 14.37
C GLU A 438 -10.09 20.37 14.03
N GLN A 439 -9.18 21.34 14.01
CA GLN A 439 -9.50 22.73 13.62
C GLN A 439 -10.03 22.80 12.18
N ALA A 440 -9.38 22.12 11.24
CA ALA A 440 -9.86 22.03 9.86
C ALA A 440 -11.26 21.41 9.76
N SER A 441 -11.62 20.47 10.66
CA SER A 441 -12.96 19.91 10.71
C SER A 441 -14.00 20.91 11.25
N LEU A 442 -13.61 21.81 12.16
CA LEU A 442 -14.48 22.86 12.70
C LEU A 442 -14.70 23.99 11.69
N GLU A 443 -13.65 24.34 10.95
CA GLU A 443 -13.67 25.38 9.90
C GLU A 443 -14.29 24.91 8.59
N GLY A 444 -14.57 23.60 8.45
CA GLY A 444 -15.06 23.00 7.21
C GLY A 444 -14.00 22.82 6.12
N ASN A 445 -12.71 23.05 6.40
CA ASN A 445 -11.62 22.91 5.45
C ASN A 445 -11.29 21.42 5.19
N LEU A 446 -11.92 20.84 4.18
CA LEU A 446 -11.80 19.39 3.87
C LEU A 446 -10.40 19.02 3.37
N GLY A 447 -9.73 19.93 2.67
CA GLY A 447 -8.39 19.73 2.11
C GLY A 447 -7.34 19.57 3.20
N LYS A 448 -7.26 20.53 4.13
CA LYS A 448 -6.31 20.52 5.27
C LYS A 448 -6.57 19.35 6.21
N ARG A 449 -7.84 19.01 6.43
CA ARG A 449 -8.24 17.79 7.16
C ARG A 449 -7.74 16.53 6.47
N THR A 450 -7.86 16.44 5.14
CA THR A 450 -7.41 15.29 4.34
C THR A 450 -5.89 15.16 4.39
N ILE A 451 -5.15 16.26 4.20
CA ILE A 451 -3.69 16.33 4.31
C ILE A 451 -3.23 15.79 5.68
N SER A 452 -3.79 16.34 6.76
CA SER A 452 -3.39 15.98 8.13
C SER A 452 -3.65 14.49 8.40
N LYS A 453 -4.82 13.98 8.00
CA LYS A 453 -5.16 12.55 8.11
C LYS A 453 -4.20 11.65 7.32
N LEU A 454 -3.84 12.04 6.08
CA LEU A 454 -2.92 11.28 5.25
C LEU A 454 -1.50 11.24 5.83
N LEU A 455 -1.00 12.37 6.33
CA LEU A 455 0.30 12.49 6.98
C LEU A 455 0.41 11.56 8.20
N MET A 456 -0.58 11.64 9.11
CA MET A 456 -0.64 10.80 10.32
C MET A 456 -0.65 9.30 9.98
N ASN A 457 -1.47 8.87 9.02
CA ASN A 457 -1.66 7.45 8.71
C ASN A 457 -0.54 6.84 7.85
N SER A 458 0.16 7.65 7.04
CA SER A 458 1.15 7.15 6.07
C SER A 458 2.56 6.99 6.63
N LEU A 459 2.84 7.55 7.82
CA LEU A 459 4.19 7.61 8.38
C LEU A 459 4.72 6.25 8.84
N TYR A 460 3.99 5.53 9.70
CA TYR A 460 4.55 4.34 10.37
C TYR A 460 4.98 3.23 9.40
N GLY A 461 4.22 3.05 8.31
CA GLY A 461 4.49 2.03 7.29
C GLY A 461 5.85 2.22 6.60
N ARG A 462 6.39 3.44 6.61
CA ARG A 462 7.73 3.76 6.09
C ARG A 462 8.83 3.00 6.86
N PHE A 463 8.69 2.88 8.17
CA PHE A 463 9.67 2.18 9.01
C PHE A 463 9.62 0.66 8.81
N GLY A 464 8.49 0.13 8.31
CA GLY A 464 8.26 -1.28 8.02
C GLY A 464 8.64 -1.74 6.60
N LEU A 465 9.25 -0.88 5.76
CA LEU A 465 9.58 -1.23 4.37
C LEU A 465 10.50 -2.45 4.25
N LYS A 466 10.36 -3.20 3.16
CA LYS A 466 11.26 -4.31 2.79
C LYS A 466 12.47 -3.81 2.01
N ASP A 467 13.55 -4.60 2.05
CA ASP A 467 14.66 -4.43 1.12
C ASP A 467 14.16 -4.50 -0.31
N ILE A 468 14.68 -3.59 -1.13
CA ILE A 468 14.63 -3.72 -2.57
C ILE A 468 15.84 -4.59 -2.91
N GLU A 469 15.60 -5.78 -3.45
CA GLU A 469 16.67 -6.72 -3.84
C GLU A 469 16.98 -6.63 -5.34
N THR A 470 16.21 -5.86 -6.08
CA THR A 470 16.27 -5.74 -7.53
C THR A 470 16.63 -4.33 -7.95
N THR A 471 17.15 -4.19 -9.16
CA THR A 471 17.28 -2.90 -9.83
C THR A 471 16.60 -2.92 -11.19
N SER A 472 16.41 -1.76 -11.80
CA SER A 472 15.79 -1.65 -13.12
C SER A 472 16.41 -0.58 -13.99
N LEU A 473 16.37 -0.81 -15.30
CA LEU A 473 16.82 0.12 -16.34
C LEU A 473 16.11 -0.16 -17.66
N ILE A 474 16.04 0.86 -18.52
CA ILE A 474 15.63 0.73 -19.92
C ILE A 474 16.88 0.86 -20.78
N CYS A 475 17.16 -0.13 -21.61
CA CYS A 475 18.39 -0.21 -22.38
C CYS A 475 18.18 -0.73 -23.80
N ALA A 476 19.17 -0.48 -24.65
CA ALA A 476 19.23 -1.01 -26.00
C ALA A 476 19.41 -2.54 -26.01
N PRO A 477 19.03 -3.24 -27.10
CA PRO A 477 19.05 -4.71 -27.17
C PRO A 477 20.39 -5.35 -26.75
N SER A 478 21.52 -4.79 -27.19
CA SER A 478 22.86 -5.34 -26.88
C SER A 478 23.22 -5.26 -25.40
N GLU A 479 22.77 -4.21 -24.70
CA GLU A 479 22.94 -4.07 -23.25
C GLU A 479 21.99 -4.98 -22.49
N ALA A 480 20.75 -5.17 -23.00
CA ALA A 480 19.79 -6.10 -22.44
C ALA A 480 20.29 -7.56 -22.49
N GLU A 481 20.88 -7.97 -23.61
CA GLU A 481 21.50 -9.29 -23.78
C GLU A 481 22.66 -9.50 -22.80
N LEU A 482 23.55 -8.50 -22.67
CA LEU A 482 24.68 -8.54 -21.74
C LEU A 482 24.21 -8.75 -20.29
N ILE A 483 23.18 -8.01 -19.85
CA ILE A 483 22.63 -8.13 -18.49
C ILE A 483 21.97 -9.49 -18.31
N SER A 484 21.14 -9.92 -19.26
CA SER A 484 20.38 -11.18 -19.18
C SER A 484 21.28 -12.42 -19.13
N ARG A 485 22.44 -12.38 -19.79
CA ARG A 485 23.45 -13.45 -19.70
C ARG A 485 24.15 -13.50 -18.34
N ASN A 486 24.31 -12.36 -17.68
CA ASN A 486 25.16 -12.25 -16.49
C ASN A 486 24.37 -12.20 -15.16
N PHE A 487 23.07 -11.88 -15.18
CA PHE A 487 22.25 -11.67 -13.99
C PHE A 487 20.89 -12.38 -14.07
N PRO A 488 20.33 -12.85 -12.93
CA PRO A 488 18.97 -13.35 -12.88
C PRO A 488 17.97 -12.23 -13.19
N ILE A 489 17.18 -12.42 -14.25
CA ILE A 489 16.11 -11.50 -14.64
C ILE A 489 14.84 -11.86 -13.87
N LYS A 490 14.26 -10.86 -13.22
CA LYS A 490 12.95 -10.95 -12.56
C LYS A 490 11.82 -10.58 -13.52
N LYS A 491 12.05 -9.59 -14.39
CA LYS A 491 11.09 -9.11 -15.38
C LYS A 491 11.84 -8.53 -16.58
N SER A 492 11.39 -8.83 -17.80
CA SER A 492 11.74 -8.11 -19.02
C SER A 492 10.44 -7.63 -19.69
N ILE A 493 10.49 -6.45 -20.32
CA ILE A 493 9.43 -5.88 -21.15
C ILE A 493 10.11 -5.30 -22.39
N GLN A 494 9.73 -5.76 -23.56
CA GLN A 494 10.29 -5.30 -24.83
C GLN A 494 9.46 -4.14 -25.40
N PHE A 495 10.11 -3.16 -25.99
CA PHE A 495 9.52 -1.99 -26.65
C PHE A 495 9.59 -2.13 -28.18
N SER A 496 8.79 -1.36 -28.91
CA SER A 496 8.65 -1.48 -30.37
C SER A 496 9.94 -1.21 -31.14
N ASN A 497 10.86 -0.42 -30.58
CA ASN A 497 12.19 -0.17 -31.15
C ASN A 497 13.27 -1.16 -30.70
N GLY A 498 12.89 -2.26 -30.04
CA GLY A 498 13.79 -3.29 -29.52
C GLY A 498 14.46 -2.97 -28.18
N TYR A 499 14.22 -1.78 -27.60
CA TYR A 499 14.67 -1.51 -26.23
C TYR A 499 13.97 -2.44 -25.23
N GLU A 500 14.59 -2.65 -24.08
CA GLU A 500 13.98 -3.47 -23.02
C GLU A 500 14.03 -2.78 -21.65
N LEU A 501 12.93 -2.86 -20.90
CA LEU A 501 12.93 -2.62 -19.46
C LEU A 501 13.26 -3.92 -18.73
N LEU A 502 14.43 -3.96 -18.09
CA LEU A 502 14.87 -5.09 -17.28
C LEU A 502 14.73 -4.79 -15.79
N GLU A 503 14.15 -5.72 -15.02
CA GLU A 503 14.26 -5.80 -13.56
C GLU A 503 15.10 -7.03 -13.21
N TYR A 504 16.26 -6.86 -12.56
CA TYR A 504 17.20 -7.95 -12.28
C TYR A 504 17.83 -7.86 -10.88
N TYR A 505 18.52 -8.91 -10.44
CA TYR A 505 19.18 -9.00 -9.14
C TYR A 505 20.67 -8.65 -9.27
N PRO A 506 21.09 -7.40 -8.94
CA PRO A 506 22.44 -6.90 -9.27
C PRO A 506 23.56 -7.53 -8.42
N LEU A 507 23.22 -8.20 -7.32
CA LEU A 507 24.18 -8.86 -6.42
C LEU A 507 24.32 -10.38 -6.70
N ASP A 508 23.49 -10.94 -7.57
CA ASP A 508 23.44 -12.37 -7.86
C ASP A 508 24.08 -12.69 -9.23
N CYS A 509 25.29 -12.14 -9.52
CA CYS A 509 25.94 -12.36 -10.82
C CYS A 509 26.41 -13.82 -11.02
N TYR A 510 26.25 -14.33 -12.25
CA TYR A 510 26.67 -15.69 -12.64
C TYR A 510 28.13 -15.75 -13.10
N HIS A 511 28.56 -14.72 -13.82
CA HIS A 511 29.87 -14.64 -14.48
C HIS A 511 30.52 -13.28 -14.18
N ASN A 512 31.85 -13.22 -14.29
CA ASN A 512 32.63 -12.00 -14.07
C ASN A 512 33.25 -11.54 -15.40
N GLU A 513 32.39 -11.30 -16.40
CA GLU A 513 32.80 -10.77 -17.71
C GLU A 513 33.35 -9.33 -17.60
N ALA A 514 34.28 -8.96 -18.48
CA ALA A 514 34.73 -7.56 -18.57
C ALA A 514 33.53 -6.64 -18.85
N ASN A 515 33.52 -5.45 -18.23
CA ASN A 515 32.49 -4.40 -18.37
C ASN A 515 31.15 -4.59 -17.63
N ILE A 516 30.96 -5.64 -16.82
CA ILE A 516 29.72 -5.78 -16.04
C ILE A 516 29.71 -5.01 -14.70
N ALA A 517 30.87 -4.52 -14.27
CA ALA A 517 31.03 -3.90 -12.95
C ALA A 517 30.08 -2.71 -12.71
N LYS A 518 29.70 -1.96 -13.76
CA LYS A 518 28.73 -0.86 -13.66
C LYS A 518 27.29 -1.30 -13.32
N TYR A 519 26.97 -2.58 -13.48
CA TYR A 519 25.66 -3.17 -13.18
C TYR A 519 25.62 -3.87 -11.80
N ILE A 520 26.77 -3.97 -11.11
CA ILE A 520 26.87 -4.55 -9.78
C ILE A 520 26.85 -3.43 -8.75
N TYR A 521 25.77 -3.32 -7.99
CA TYR A 521 25.68 -2.39 -6.86
C TYR A 521 24.65 -2.86 -5.84
N ASP A 522 24.80 -2.39 -4.61
CA ASP A 522 23.83 -2.64 -3.53
C ASP A 522 22.58 -1.77 -3.76
N PRO A 523 21.41 -2.38 -4.04
CA PRO A 523 20.17 -1.63 -4.20
C PRO A 523 19.87 -0.87 -2.90
N MET A 524 19.69 0.44 -3.04
CA MET A 524 19.55 1.44 -1.96
C MET A 524 18.91 0.91 -0.64
N THR A 525 19.69 0.90 0.45
CA THR A 525 19.17 0.61 1.79
C THR A 525 18.40 1.81 2.34
N ALA A 526 17.06 1.77 2.29
CA ALA A 526 16.24 2.82 2.89
C ALA A 526 16.43 2.89 4.42
N GLU A 527 16.42 4.09 4.99
CA GLU A 527 16.33 4.27 6.45
C GLU A 527 15.06 3.62 6.97
N ARG A 528 15.21 2.67 7.88
CA ARG A 528 14.10 1.83 8.35
C ARG A 528 14.37 1.25 9.72
N ASN A 529 13.29 0.97 10.42
CA ASN A 529 13.33 0.25 11.67
C ASN A 529 12.03 -0.52 11.84
N VAL A 530 12.02 -1.79 11.43
CA VAL A 530 10.81 -2.62 11.49
C VAL A 530 10.29 -2.79 12.93
N ALA A 531 11.15 -2.62 13.94
CA ALA A 531 10.76 -2.64 15.35
C ALA A 531 9.74 -1.54 15.67
N ILE A 532 9.93 -0.33 15.12
CA ILE A 532 8.98 0.78 15.27
C ILE A 532 7.62 0.44 14.66
N ALA A 533 7.60 -0.07 13.43
CA ALA A 533 6.35 -0.44 12.77
C ALA A 533 5.65 -1.60 13.50
N ALA A 534 6.41 -2.59 13.97
CA ALA A 534 5.90 -3.71 14.75
C ALA A 534 5.31 -3.28 16.09
N SER A 535 5.98 -2.41 16.86
CA SER A 535 5.47 -1.91 18.14
C SER A 535 4.19 -1.11 17.95
N ILE A 536 4.10 -0.27 16.92
CA ILE A 536 2.89 0.51 16.62
C ILE A 536 1.72 -0.44 16.32
N THR A 537 1.91 -1.43 15.46
CA THR A 537 0.83 -2.41 15.18
C THR A 537 0.46 -3.26 16.40
N ALA A 538 1.42 -3.55 17.29
CA ALA A 538 1.18 -4.27 18.52
C ALA A 538 0.33 -3.44 19.50
N TYR A 539 0.67 -2.16 19.71
CA TYR A 539 -0.16 -1.24 20.49
C TYR A 539 -1.57 -1.10 19.91
N SER A 540 -1.71 -1.04 18.59
CA SER A 540 -3.04 -1.01 17.95
C SER A 540 -3.87 -2.27 18.27
N ARG A 541 -3.24 -3.45 18.27
CA ARG A 541 -3.89 -4.70 18.67
C ARG A 541 -4.25 -4.71 20.15
N ILE A 542 -3.39 -4.18 21.02
CA ILE A 542 -3.70 -4.01 22.45
C ILE A 542 -4.95 -3.14 22.61
N THR A 543 -5.02 -1.97 21.98
CA THR A 543 -6.17 -1.06 22.08
C THR A 543 -7.48 -1.75 21.70
N ILE A 544 -7.57 -2.34 20.51
CA ILE A 544 -8.82 -2.96 20.04
C ILE A 544 -9.18 -4.22 20.84
N ASN A 545 -8.19 -5.00 21.29
CA ASN A 545 -8.45 -6.19 22.08
C ASN A 545 -8.87 -5.87 23.52
N THR A 546 -8.37 -4.78 24.12
CA THR A 546 -8.87 -4.28 25.41
C THR A 546 -10.37 -4.06 25.33
N ILE A 547 -10.86 -3.37 24.29
CA ILE A 547 -12.29 -3.11 24.10
C ILE A 547 -13.07 -4.43 23.95
N LYS A 548 -12.57 -5.37 23.13
CA LYS A 548 -13.23 -6.67 22.92
C LYS A 548 -13.36 -7.48 24.20
N LEU A 549 -12.30 -7.51 25.01
CA LEU A 549 -12.31 -8.23 26.29
C LEU A 549 -13.23 -7.55 27.30
N GLU A 550 -13.31 -6.22 27.32
CA GLU A 550 -14.30 -5.51 28.13
C GLU A 550 -15.73 -5.79 27.68
N CYS A 551 -15.99 -5.91 26.37
CA CYS A 551 -17.29 -6.35 25.87
C CYS A 551 -17.65 -7.73 26.45
N GLN A 552 -16.71 -8.67 26.41
CA GLN A 552 -16.90 -10.02 26.93
C GLN A 552 -17.21 -10.01 28.44
N LYS A 553 -16.50 -9.21 29.24
CA LYS A 553 -16.76 -9.04 30.69
C LYS A 553 -18.14 -8.47 30.97
N LEU A 554 -18.63 -7.56 30.13
CA LEU A 554 -19.93 -6.91 30.26
C LEU A 554 -21.10 -7.73 29.65
N GLY A 555 -20.83 -8.91 29.09
CA GLY A 555 -21.84 -9.69 28.37
C GLY A 555 -22.37 -8.96 27.12
N ILE A 556 -21.52 -8.14 26.50
CA ILE A 556 -21.75 -7.51 25.20
C ILE A 556 -21.14 -8.43 24.14
N GLU A 557 -21.97 -8.87 23.21
CA GLU A 557 -21.54 -9.79 22.18
C GLU A 557 -20.84 -9.04 21.05
N VAL A 558 -19.67 -9.54 20.65
CA VAL A 558 -18.93 -9.05 19.49
C VAL A 558 -19.27 -9.94 18.29
N TYR A 559 -19.66 -9.33 17.17
CA TYR A 559 -20.01 -10.04 15.93
C TYR A 559 -18.84 -10.06 14.95
N TYR A 560 -18.23 -8.91 14.74
CA TYR A 560 -17.18 -8.71 13.74
C TYR A 560 -16.19 -7.64 14.21
N SER A 561 -14.94 -7.78 13.78
CA SER A 561 -13.94 -6.72 13.93
C SER A 561 -12.95 -6.75 12.77
N ASP A 562 -12.68 -5.58 12.19
CA ASP A 562 -11.66 -5.39 11.17
C ASP A 562 -10.76 -4.23 11.58
N THR A 563 -9.55 -4.55 12.03
CA THR A 563 -8.50 -3.60 12.37
C THR A 563 -8.83 -2.67 13.53
N ASP A 564 -9.56 -1.60 13.23
CA ASP A 564 -10.00 -0.51 14.08
C ASP A 564 -11.52 -0.49 14.29
N SER A 565 -12.25 -1.39 13.62
CA SER A 565 -13.70 -1.46 13.74
C SER A 565 -14.21 -2.62 14.59
N LEU A 566 -15.40 -2.45 15.16
CA LEU A 566 -16.08 -3.41 16.03
C LEU A 566 -17.60 -3.34 15.83
N VAL A 567 -18.24 -4.51 15.71
CA VAL A 567 -19.71 -4.61 15.71
C VAL A 567 -20.21 -5.33 16.96
N THR A 568 -21.14 -4.72 17.68
CA THR A 568 -21.72 -5.26 18.93
C THR A 568 -23.25 -5.27 18.91
N ASN A 569 -23.87 -6.08 19.79
CA ASN A 569 -25.33 -6.07 20.00
C ASN A 569 -25.83 -5.02 21.00
N LYS A 570 -24.93 -4.40 21.77
CA LYS A 570 -25.26 -3.39 22.78
C LYS A 570 -24.31 -2.21 22.66
N GLU A 571 -24.76 -1.05 23.15
CA GLU A 571 -23.91 0.13 23.24
C GLU A 571 -22.71 -0.14 24.14
N LEU A 572 -21.58 0.40 23.74
CA LEU A 572 -20.39 0.40 24.55
C LEU A 572 -20.49 1.48 25.65
N PRO A 573 -19.84 1.27 26.81
CA PRO A 573 -19.76 2.28 27.85
C PRO A 573 -19.23 3.61 27.31
N LYS A 574 -19.86 4.73 27.70
CA LYS A 574 -19.54 6.08 27.21
C LYS A 574 -18.06 6.47 27.34
N GLN A 575 -17.35 5.91 28.33
CA GLN A 575 -15.91 6.15 28.50
C GLN A 575 -15.04 5.70 27.33
N TYR A 576 -15.51 4.74 26.51
CA TYR A 576 -14.80 4.25 25.33
C TYR A 576 -15.25 4.91 24.02
N VAL A 577 -16.34 5.70 24.05
CA VAL A 577 -17.02 6.19 22.85
C VAL A 577 -16.90 7.72 22.78
N ASP A 578 -16.30 8.22 21.71
CA ASP A 578 -16.27 9.64 21.38
C ASP A 578 -16.12 9.80 19.86
N SER A 579 -16.84 10.76 19.28
CA SER A 579 -16.85 10.96 17.82
C SER A 579 -15.60 11.65 17.27
N LYS A 580 -14.76 12.23 18.13
CA LYS A 580 -13.61 13.08 17.76
C LYS A 580 -12.32 12.65 18.46
N GLU A 581 -12.39 12.27 19.73
CA GLU A 581 -11.20 12.00 20.55
C GLU A 581 -10.38 10.83 19.99
N ILE A 582 -9.07 11.08 19.81
CA ILE A 582 -8.13 10.11 19.26
C ILE A 582 -8.01 8.86 20.14
N GLY A 583 -8.12 7.68 19.53
CA GLY A 583 -8.08 6.39 20.23
C GLY A 583 -9.40 5.91 20.82
N LYS A 584 -10.42 6.78 20.92
CA LYS A 584 -11.80 6.36 21.26
C LYS A 584 -12.57 5.90 20.03
N LEU A 585 -13.67 5.19 20.27
CA LEU A 585 -14.54 4.65 19.24
C LEU A 585 -15.59 5.68 18.83
N LYS A 586 -15.66 5.97 17.53
CA LYS A 586 -16.78 6.67 16.91
C LYS A 586 -17.87 5.68 16.56
N LEU A 587 -19.11 5.96 16.95
CA LEU A 587 -20.28 5.25 16.43
C LEU A 587 -20.50 5.67 14.97
N GLU A 588 -20.28 4.77 14.03
CA GLU A 588 -20.46 5.02 12.59
C GLU A 588 -21.92 4.75 12.17
N HIS A 589 -22.48 3.63 12.62
CA HIS A 589 -23.83 3.20 12.23
C HIS A 589 -24.55 2.49 13.37
N VAL A 590 -25.84 2.74 13.50
CA VAL A 590 -26.78 1.85 14.21
C VAL A 590 -27.35 0.88 13.18
N LEU A 591 -27.34 -0.41 13.51
CA LEU A 591 -27.69 -1.51 12.63
C LEU A 591 -29.05 -2.09 13.02
N SER A 592 -29.80 -2.55 12.02
CA SER A 592 -31.02 -3.34 12.18
C SER A 592 -30.81 -4.82 11.80
N ASP A 593 -29.80 -5.09 10.97
CA ASP A 593 -29.47 -6.42 10.50
C ASP A 593 -28.01 -6.53 10.03
N GLY A 594 -27.44 -7.74 10.05
CA GLY A 594 -26.13 -7.99 9.46
C GLY A 594 -25.79 -9.47 9.26
N TYR A 595 -25.11 -9.75 8.14
CA TYR A 595 -24.47 -11.02 7.80
C TYR A 595 -22.95 -10.83 7.75
N PHE A 596 -22.21 -11.63 8.53
CA PHE A 596 -20.75 -11.62 8.60
C PHE A 596 -20.22 -12.99 8.18
N ILE A 597 -19.82 -13.14 6.92
CA ILE A 597 -19.53 -14.45 6.32
C ILE A 597 -18.05 -14.81 6.44
N ALA A 598 -17.17 -13.85 6.17
CA ALA A 598 -15.72 -14.01 6.25
C ALA A 598 -15.06 -12.62 6.44
N PRO A 599 -13.76 -12.57 6.77
CA PRO A 599 -13.02 -11.31 6.80
C PRO A 599 -13.20 -10.53 5.50
N LYS A 600 -13.78 -9.33 5.61
CA LYS A 600 -14.11 -8.46 4.46
C LYS A 600 -15.10 -9.10 3.48
N LEU A 601 -16.02 -9.92 3.98
CA LEU A 601 -17.20 -10.42 3.28
C LEU A 601 -18.41 -10.35 4.22
N TYR A 602 -19.14 -9.25 4.15
CA TYR A 602 -20.30 -8.99 4.99
C TYR A 602 -21.32 -8.05 4.32
N GLN A 603 -22.54 -8.09 4.81
CA GLN A 603 -23.61 -7.15 4.49
C GLN A 603 -24.20 -6.64 5.80
N ILE A 604 -24.41 -5.34 5.91
CA ILE A 604 -25.09 -4.72 7.05
C ILE A 604 -26.22 -3.82 6.56
N THR A 605 -27.28 -3.72 7.36
CA THR A 605 -28.40 -2.82 7.12
C THR A 605 -28.49 -1.86 8.29
N THR A 606 -28.47 -0.56 8.02
CA THR A 606 -28.62 0.46 9.06
C THR A 606 -30.06 0.51 9.58
N SER A 607 -30.28 1.13 10.73
CA SER A 607 -31.62 1.43 11.23
C SER A 607 -32.44 2.32 10.30
N GLU A 608 -31.77 3.06 9.40
CA GLU A 608 -32.39 3.89 8.35
C GLU A 608 -32.70 3.11 7.07
N GLY A 609 -32.47 1.78 7.04
CA GLY A 609 -32.72 0.93 5.87
C GLY A 609 -31.63 0.94 4.81
N LYS A 610 -30.49 1.62 5.05
CA LYS A 610 -29.38 1.65 4.09
C LYS A 610 -28.58 0.34 4.15
N VAL A 611 -28.43 -0.32 3.01
CA VAL A 611 -27.63 -1.55 2.89
C VAL A 611 -26.20 -1.21 2.50
N LYS A 612 -25.23 -1.80 3.19
CA LYS A 612 -23.81 -1.71 2.87
C LYS A 612 -23.23 -3.10 2.66
N ASN A 613 -22.68 -3.31 1.47
CA ASN A 613 -22.03 -4.54 1.04
C ASN A 613 -20.52 -4.38 1.08
N VAL A 614 -19.82 -5.37 1.64
CA VAL A 614 -18.36 -5.42 1.62
C VAL A 614 -17.92 -6.80 1.17
N SER A 615 -17.16 -6.87 0.08
CA SER A 615 -16.53 -8.09 -0.39
C SER A 615 -15.12 -7.82 -0.91
N ARG A 616 -14.17 -8.66 -0.52
CA ARG A 616 -12.83 -8.63 -1.10
C ARG A 616 -12.86 -9.19 -2.51
N GLY A 617 -12.65 -8.32 -3.51
CA GLY A 617 -12.47 -8.72 -4.90
C GLY A 617 -13.73 -8.61 -5.76
N TYR A 618 -14.87 -8.29 -5.17
CA TYR A 618 -16.11 -7.95 -5.87
C TYR A 618 -16.67 -6.66 -5.30
N GLY A 619 -16.81 -5.64 -6.15
CA GLY A 619 -17.31 -4.32 -5.76
C GLY A 619 -18.77 -4.07 -6.15
N GLY A 620 -19.48 -5.10 -6.63
CA GLY A 620 -20.90 -5.00 -6.94
C GLY A 620 -21.77 -5.31 -5.70
N GLU A 621 -23.08 -5.28 -5.90
CA GLU A 621 -24.06 -5.51 -4.83
C GLU A 621 -24.31 -7.00 -4.58
N PHE A 622 -24.67 -7.31 -3.33
CA PHE A 622 -25.22 -8.60 -2.93
C PHE A 622 -26.68 -8.41 -2.57
N THR A 623 -27.52 -9.31 -3.08
CA THR A 623 -28.90 -9.46 -2.60
C THR A 623 -28.88 -10.16 -1.24
N GLN A 624 -29.98 -10.04 -0.50
CA GLN A 624 -30.13 -10.79 0.75
C GLN A 624 -30.06 -12.31 0.52
N ALA A 625 -30.63 -12.81 -0.57
CA ALA A 625 -30.58 -14.23 -0.93
C ALA A 625 -29.15 -14.73 -1.18
N ASP A 626 -28.29 -13.90 -1.77
CA ASP A 626 -26.86 -14.23 -1.91
C ASP A 626 -26.20 -14.42 -0.53
N MET A 627 -26.47 -13.50 0.40
CA MET A 627 -25.90 -13.55 1.75
C MET A 627 -26.43 -14.76 2.55
N GLU A 628 -27.70 -15.11 2.38
CA GLU A 628 -28.29 -16.32 2.96
C GLU A 628 -27.65 -17.59 2.40
N THR A 629 -27.42 -17.66 1.09
CA THR A 629 -26.72 -18.76 0.42
C THR A 629 -25.30 -18.92 0.96
N LEU A 630 -24.56 -17.81 1.07
CA LEU A 630 -23.21 -17.79 1.66
C LEU A 630 -23.21 -18.21 3.13
N TYR A 631 -24.21 -17.77 3.90
CA TYR A 631 -24.40 -18.11 5.31
C TYR A 631 -24.67 -19.61 5.51
N GLN A 632 -25.41 -20.23 4.59
CA GLN A 632 -25.62 -21.69 4.54
C GLN A 632 -24.38 -22.48 4.08
N GLY A 633 -23.25 -21.78 3.80
CA GLY A 633 -21.99 -22.39 3.40
C GLY A 633 -21.88 -22.69 1.90
N GLN A 634 -22.88 -22.30 1.11
CA GLN A 634 -22.84 -22.46 -0.34
C GLN A 634 -22.08 -21.30 -1.00
N SER A 635 -21.66 -21.50 -2.26
CA SER A 635 -21.00 -20.45 -3.03
C SER A 635 -22.03 -19.68 -3.85
N VAL A 636 -21.78 -18.38 -4.04
CA VAL A 636 -22.57 -17.53 -4.95
C VAL A 636 -21.74 -17.21 -6.18
N GLU A 637 -22.38 -17.23 -7.33
CA GLU A 637 -21.78 -16.83 -8.60
C GLU A 637 -22.15 -15.38 -8.90
N LYS A 638 -21.13 -14.55 -9.14
CA LYS A 638 -21.28 -13.17 -9.60
C LYS A 638 -20.50 -12.98 -10.88
N PHE A 639 -20.88 -11.97 -11.63
CA PHE A 639 -20.19 -11.57 -12.85
C PHE A 639 -19.60 -10.19 -12.64
N LYS A 640 -18.40 -9.98 -13.18
CA LYS A 640 -17.81 -8.64 -13.21
C LYS A 640 -16.92 -8.48 -14.42
N THR A 641 -16.85 -7.25 -14.91
CA THR A 641 -15.77 -6.84 -15.81
C THR A 641 -14.45 -6.88 -15.05
N LYS A 642 -13.47 -7.59 -15.60
CA LYS A 642 -12.11 -7.60 -15.08
C LYS A 642 -11.18 -7.17 -16.19
N TRP A 643 -10.37 -6.17 -15.93
CA TRP A 643 -9.27 -5.85 -16.81
C TRP A 643 -7.96 -6.45 -16.28
N HIS A 644 -7.07 -6.79 -17.20
CA HIS A 644 -5.72 -7.21 -16.92
C HIS A 644 -4.75 -6.41 -17.77
N ARG A 645 -3.53 -6.28 -17.26
CA ARG A 645 -2.52 -5.44 -17.90
C ARG A 645 -1.60 -6.33 -18.70
N ASP A 646 -1.31 -5.93 -19.91
CA ASP A 646 -0.50 -6.69 -20.85
C ASP A 646 0.72 -5.86 -21.28
N TRP A 647 1.88 -6.24 -20.75
CA TRP A 647 3.14 -5.61 -21.12
C TRP A 647 3.71 -6.15 -22.44
N GLU A 648 3.23 -7.30 -22.93
CA GLU A 648 3.66 -7.85 -24.20
C GLU A 648 3.07 -7.04 -25.35
N ASN A 649 1.79 -6.70 -25.24
CA ASN A 649 1.04 -5.93 -26.24
C ASN A 649 0.92 -4.42 -25.91
N HIS A 650 1.60 -3.93 -24.85
CA HIS A 650 1.51 -2.54 -24.38
C HIS A 650 0.07 -2.02 -24.28
N THR A 651 -0.80 -2.81 -23.67
CA THR A 651 -2.22 -2.50 -23.57
C THR A 651 -2.86 -3.06 -22.30
N ILE A 652 -4.14 -2.77 -22.13
CA ILE A 652 -5.01 -3.33 -21.11
C ILE A 652 -6.08 -4.13 -21.84
N TYR A 653 -6.39 -5.31 -21.31
CA TYR A 653 -7.40 -6.18 -21.88
C TYR A 653 -8.55 -6.36 -20.90
N PHE A 654 -9.76 -6.16 -21.41
CA PHE A 654 -11.04 -6.29 -20.72
C PHE A 654 -11.64 -7.67 -20.96
N GLU A 655 -11.86 -8.38 -19.86
CA GLU A 655 -12.61 -9.63 -19.81
C GLU A 655 -14.01 -9.31 -19.26
N TRP A 656 -14.97 -9.24 -20.17
CA TRP A 656 -16.39 -9.04 -19.87
C TRP A 656 -16.97 -10.27 -19.18
N ASP A 657 -17.95 -10.04 -18.30
CA ASP A 657 -18.72 -11.10 -17.63
C ASP A 657 -17.87 -12.23 -17.04
N LYS A 658 -16.71 -11.88 -16.47
CA LYS A 658 -15.88 -12.86 -15.80
C LYS A 658 -16.64 -13.44 -14.63
N LYS A 659 -16.90 -14.74 -14.72
CA LYS A 659 -17.52 -15.53 -13.65
C LYS A 659 -16.62 -15.53 -12.41
N LEU A 660 -17.17 -15.07 -11.30
CA LEU A 660 -16.53 -15.04 -9.99
C LEU A 660 -17.32 -15.92 -9.03
N ARG A 661 -16.70 -17.00 -8.58
CA ARG A 661 -17.23 -17.83 -7.51
C ARG A 661 -16.80 -17.25 -6.16
N LEU A 662 -17.77 -16.77 -5.39
CA LEU A 662 -17.58 -16.27 -4.04
C LEU A 662 -17.99 -17.35 -3.05
N SER A 663 -17.09 -17.71 -2.14
CA SER A 663 -17.33 -18.70 -1.09
C SER A 663 -17.12 -18.08 0.28
N GLY A 664 -17.95 -18.48 1.26
CA GLY A 664 -17.77 -18.13 2.67
C GLY A 664 -16.70 -18.95 3.38
N GLU A 665 -15.62 -19.31 2.67
CA GLU A 665 -14.51 -20.08 3.25
C GLU A 665 -13.84 -19.26 4.36
N TYR A 666 -13.89 -19.82 5.57
CA TYR A 666 -13.37 -19.18 6.75
C TYR A 666 -12.43 -20.14 7.48
N ASN A 667 -11.15 -19.78 7.52
CA ASN A 667 -10.07 -20.66 7.97
C ASN A 667 -9.14 -19.99 9.00
N LYS A 668 -9.60 -18.88 9.61
CA LYS A 668 -8.90 -18.26 10.75
C LYS A 668 -9.40 -18.75 12.10
N ARG A 669 -10.66 -19.18 12.15
CA ARG A 669 -11.37 -19.72 13.32
C ARG A 669 -12.27 -20.86 12.82
N VAL A 670 -12.68 -21.73 13.73
CA VAL A 670 -13.55 -22.88 13.46
C VAL A 670 -15.01 -22.47 13.63
N LYS A 671 -15.85 -22.72 12.62
CA LYS A 671 -17.30 -22.45 12.70
C LYS A 671 -17.97 -23.38 13.71
N VAL A 672 -18.91 -22.84 14.49
CA VAL A 672 -19.74 -23.57 15.46
C VAL A 672 -21.18 -23.54 15.00
N TYR A 673 -21.80 -24.72 14.94
CA TYR A 673 -23.18 -24.88 14.51
C TYR A 673 -24.06 -25.27 15.70
N ASP A 674 -25.32 -24.84 15.68
CA ASP A 674 -26.34 -25.30 16.63
C ASP A 674 -26.88 -26.69 16.24
N GLU A 675 -27.83 -27.21 17.01
CA GLU A 675 -28.45 -28.52 16.78
C GLU A 675 -29.21 -28.62 15.45
N GLU A 676 -29.67 -27.47 14.92
CA GLU A 676 -30.33 -27.36 13.62
C GLU A 676 -29.33 -27.23 12.46
N GLY A 677 -28.02 -27.25 12.74
CA GLY A 677 -26.97 -27.11 11.73
C GLY A 677 -26.77 -25.67 11.25
N ARG A 678 -27.30 -24.66 11.95
CA ARG A 678 -27.12 -23.24 11.61
C ARG A 678 -25.81 -22.73 12.21
N TRP A 679 -25.06 -21.96 11.44
CA TRP A 679 -23.81 -21.36 11.92
C TRP A 679 -24.11 -20.25 12.93
N VAL A 680 -23.72 -20.41 14.19
CA VAL A 680 -24.08 -19.46 15.27
C VAL A 680 -22.89 -18.75 15.90
N ASN A 681 -21.69 -19.33 15.84
CA ASN A 681 -20.50 -18.77 16.49
C ASN A 681 -19.20 -19.28 15.84
N THR A 682 -18.06 -18.84 16.32
CA THR A 682 -16.73 -19.33 15.91
C THR A 682 -15.82 -19.50 17.11
N LYS A 683 -15.00 -20.56 17.09
CA LYS A 683 -13.99 -20.84 18.11
C LYS A 683 -12.58 -20.66 17.54
N PRO A 684 -11.62 -20.16 18.33
CA PRO A 684 -10.24 -20.04 17.87
C PRO A 684 -9.63 -21.40 17.55
N ILE A 685 -8.63 -21.41 16.67
CA ILE A 685 -7.83 -22.60 16.38
C ILE A 685 -6.98 -22.91 17.62
N LYS A 686 -7.05 -24.14 18.14
CA LYS A 686 -6.20 -24.59 19.23
C LYS A 686 -4.93 -25.23 18.68
N LEU A 687 -3.78 -24.76 19.15
CA LEU A 687 -2.46 -25.30 18.82
C LEU A 687 -1.86 -26.01 20.04
N ASN A 688 -0.98 -26.96 19.77
CA ASN A 688 -0.21 -27.67 20.79
C ASN A 688 1.20 -27.92 20.24
N GLU A 689 2.00 -26.86 20.20
CA GLU A 689 3.39 -26.92 19.76
C GLU A 689 4.31 -27.27 20.93
N GLU A 690 5.41 -27.97 20.64
CA GLU A 690 6.49 -28.15 21.61
C GLU A 690 7.14 -26.80 21.97
N PRO A 691 7.57 -26.59 23.24
CA PRO A 691 8.24 -25.36 23.64
C PRO A 691 9.49 -25.08 22.81
N CYS A 692 9.68 -23.81 22.43
CA CYS A 692 10.87 -23.41 21.72
C CYS A 692 12.10 -23.61 22.59
N LYS A 693 13.19 -24.09 21.98
CA LYS A 693 14.47 -24.22 22.66
C LYS A 693 15.14 -22.85 22.76
N PRO A 694 15.67 -22.49 23.93
CA PRO A 694 16.59 -21.36 24.03
C PRO A 694 17.82 -21.64 23.17
N VAL A 695 18.38 -20.60 22.56
CA VAL A 695 19.65 -20.69 21.84
C VAL A 695 20.80 -20.73 22.85
N TYR A 696 20.81 -21.72 23.75
CA TYR A 696 21.92 -21.93 24.67
C TYR A 696 23.11 -22.50 23.90
N GLU A 697 24.31 -21.96 24.17
CA GLU A 697 25.65 -22.44 23.77
C GLU A 697 26.38 -21.84 22.55
N ILE A 698 25.84 -20.84 21.81
CA ILE A 698 26.57 -20.35 20.61
C ILE A 698 26.88 -18.84 20.58
N TYR A 699 26.15 -17.95 21.29
CA TYR A 699 26.30 -16.49 21.09
C TYR A 699 26.37 -15.65 22.39
N PRO A 700 27.37 -14.75 22.53
CA PRO A 700 27.53 -13.90 23.72
C PRO A 700 26.57 -12.70 23.74
N LYS A 701 26.09 -12.29 24.92
CA LYS A 701 25.31 -11.05 25.10
C LYS A 701 26.12 -9.83 24.68
N ARG A 702 25.78 -9.19 23.56
CA ARG A 702 26.41 -7.97 23.04
C ARG A 702 25.48 -7.21 22.09
N SER A 703 25.82 -5.97 21.76
CA SER A 703 25.04 -5.14 20.83
C SER A 703 24.92 -5.82 19.47
N LEU A 704 23.75 -5.72 18.82
CA LEU A 704 23.57 -6.25 17.46
C LEU A 704 24.45 -5.56 16.41
N SER A 705 24.96 -4.36 16.70
CA SER A 705 25.97 -3.70 15.86
C SER A 705 27.31 -4.42 15.84
N ASP A 706 27.62 -5.21 16.87
CA ASP A 706 28.94 -5.81 17.08
C ASP A 706 29.03 -7.21 16.45
N TYR A 707 27.89 -7.73 15.97
CA TYR A 707 27.85 -8.97 15.20
C TYR A 707 28.17 -8.71 13.73
N THR A 708 29.05 -9.53 13.17
CA THR A 708 29.29 -9.57 11.74
C THR A 708 28.05 -10.10 11.00
N PRO A 709 27.85 -9.71 9.72
CA PRO A 709 26.79 -10.27 8.89
C PRO A 709 26.81 -11.81 8.79
N LYS A 710 28.01 -12.43 8.87
CA LYS A 710 28.17 -13.88 8.88
C LYS A 710 27.61 -14.51 10.16
N GLU A 711 27.92 -13.94 11.32
CA GLU A 711 27.38 -14.43 12.60
C GLU A 711 25.86 -14.26 12.66
N LEU A 712 25.31 -13.14 12.18
CA LEU A 712 23.86 -12.94 12.12
C LEU A 712 23.16 -13.89 11.13
N ASN A 713 23.77 -14.15 9.97
CA ASN A 713 23.25 -15.15 9.03
C ASN A 713 23.30 -16.56 9.64
N TYR A 714 24.38 -16.90 10.33
CA TYR A 714 24.50 -18.18 11.03
C TYR A 714 23.46 -18.30 12.16
N ILE A 715 23.20 -17.23 12.91
CA ILE A 715 22.08 -17.16 13.88
C ILE A 715 20.75 -17.43 13.16
N LEU A 716 20.47 -16.72 12.06
CA LEU A 716 19.24 -16.89 11.27
C LEU A 716 19.06 -18.32 10.74
N GLU A 717 20.16 -18.96 10.29
CA GLU A 717 20.18 -20.32 9.77
C GLU A 717 19.91 -21.35 10.88
N ASN A 718 20.53 -21.21 12.05
CA ASN A 718 20.36 -22.12 13.20
C ASN A 718 19.03 -21.91 13.94
N LEU A 719 18.49 -20.69 13.95
CA LEU A 719 17.18 -20.40 14.52
C LEU A 719 16.01 -21.02 13.74
N SER A 720 16.28 -21.64 12.58
CA SER A 720 15.24 -22.16 11.68
C SER A 720 14.14 -21.13 11.38
N LEU A 721 14.50 -19.84 11.36
CA LEU A 721 13.59 -18.81 10.91
C LEU A 721 13.46 -18.95 9.39
N ASN A 722 12.23 -19.17 8.92
CA ASN A 722 11.78 -19.14 7.53
C ASN A 722 11.88 -20.44 6.71
N SER A 723 10.74 -21.10 6.51
CA SER A 723 10.52 -22.10 5.44
C SER A 723 10.82 -21.55 4.02
N ARG A 724 10.79 -20.22 3.83
CA ARG A 724 11.26 -19.56 2.59
C ARG A 724 12.78 -19.49 2.48
N ILE A 725 13.53 -19.40 3.58
CA ILE A 725 14.99 -19.51 3.56
C ILE A 725 15.37 -20.94 3.19
N LYS A 726 14.67 -21.97 3.71
CA LYS A 726 14.79 -23.34 3.20
C LYS A 726 14.61 -23.41 1.67
N LYS A 727 13.58 -22.77 1.09
CA LYS A 727 13.37 -22.77 -0.37
C LYS A 727 14.43 -21.98 -1.16
N LYS A 728 14.85 -20.80 -0.70
CA LYS A 728 15.91 -20.00 -1.38
C LYS A 728 17.27 -20.71 -1.29
N VAL A 729 17.61 -21.30 -0.14
CA VAL A 729 18.85 -22.04 0.07
C VAL A 729 18.83 -23.37 -0.67
N ALA A 730 17.72 -24.13 -0.64
CA ALA A 730 17.57 -25.35 -1.43
C ALA A 730 17.68 -25.08 -2.94
N LYS A 731 17.09 -23.98 -3.46
CA LYS A 731 17.30 -23.56 -4.86
C LYS A 731 18.75 -23.19 -5.17
N LYS A 732 19.44 -22.54 -4.22
CA LYS A 732 20.85 -22.16 -4.38
C LYS A 732 21.80 -23.37 -4.42
N TYR A 733 21.44 -24.47 -3.76
CA TYR A 733 22.19 -25.73 -3.79
C TYR A 733 21.75 -26.68 -4.92
N GLN A 734 20.48 -26.66 -5.34
CA GLN A 734 19.99 -27.40 -6.50
C GLN A 734 20.54 -26.84 -7.83
N ASN A 735 20.70 -25.53 -7.96
CA ASN A 735 21.31 -24.92 -9.15
C ASN A 735 22.84 -25.07 -9.20
N ARG A 736 23.49 -25.58 -8.14
CA ARG A 736 24.91 -25.95 -8.14
C ARG A 736 25.15 -27.43 -8.44
N SER A 737 24.11 -28.25 -8.37
CA SER A 737 24.20 -29.71 -8.57
C SER A 737 23.70 -30.16 -9.95
N ASN A 738 23.14 -29.24 -10.75
CA ASN A 738 22.74 -29.49 -12.14
C ASN A 738 23.44 -28.51 -13.09
N LEU A 739 24.73 -28.69 -13.31
CA LEU A 739 25.44 -28.32 -14.53
C LEU A 739 26.58 -29.34 -14.69
N PRO A 740 26.81 -29.88 -15.90
CA PRO A 740 27.87 -30.86 -16.16
C PRO A 740 29.28 -30.32 -15.86
#